data_AF-A0A2U2MQ70-F1
#
_entry.id   AF-A0A2U2MQ70-F1
#
_cell.length_a   1.000
_cell.length_b   1.000
_cell.length_c   1.000
_cell.angle_alpha   90.00
_cell.angle_beta   90.00
_cell.angle_gamma   90.00
#
_symmetry.space_group_name_H-M   'P 1'
#
loop_
_entity.id
_entity.type
_entity.pdbx_description
1 polymer ?
#
loop_
_entity_poly.entity_id
_entity_poly.type
_entity_poly.pdbx_seq_one_letter_code
_entity_poly.pdbx_strand_id
1 'polypeptide(L)'
;MTRTAFPTTAVKGALAGLVAVAMFVPLATTANAADATANNQQSYIQYDLAQKPAGTDQGKNLTAMLGDFNTYWTPGKGVTSDAGEKVLAHDDALTEQINNQAAKDTADKTNDQQARAYSDAQMDTTDTLYEAFGPTIGAYFKADMNNGKLPKTAAYLKAMSSSISTSNAKSTYAHPRPYIDRANYKGVKLDLKGLKSTLNIEKVQAYEDQGEYDGLADSGSFPSGHTTFAFSQGTALAAVMPELGAQIMTRVSEAGNNRIVLGVHYPLDIMGGHIAGAYGVASALSDPTVAQEAKDVRAELQSVLGADCQTNGITKDVDLHSCINATNANGQSSKKQYGGYTNSFTDDVVKNPVTDEDSTLAAYTARMTYGFTQTGDTTKRPVVPEGAENLLANVDYFNTDDTSDPSDAKLKFTTDELRQVIAASEIESGYPLDADSNGWGRINLAAIYTARVTFDGTDPATRKITDISFGHHRNEVRIENAKPSVPTQPKADAITDLLTDYNNYFDFYNANGVKNTDVAKSVTKHDDDLTASINNKAFGADGKTDQDQRALSDAQMNSTNTLYDALGPVLGQYYKTAMDNGKLPQTKAFLATMNESASTGTAKAYYQHPRPYIDRVNFQGKTLNIDDTLQNRIKKVPGYENFDWGDGGKPSNQYEDLYNSGSFPSGHTTFAFTQGAGLAYILPELGPEIMTRVSEAGNNRIVLGVHYPLDILGGHIAGQYGVATAVSSDAKAKTEAAAARTELVDYLTAQCKADKHGDTLEACITNTKANSTEGYKNDFTDDVVKTAVTDRASALAAYKARMTYGFQTTGKTGQDAVVPDAAVSMLDNVEAFKSLTPDQKKAVLAATEGESGYPLDASSKGWARVNLAAAYSAKVTLSKDKKTVVNVEPGQSEASVVVASDEQPGNNNGNNNGNAGNNNAGNNNSGNNNAGNNNSGNNNSGNNNGNAGNNGNNANDSGKANANGTNTSGAKTAGQLGKTGTAVAGIAAVVVIAAAAGVTMVIRRRHA
;
A
#
# COMPACT_ATOMS: atom_id res chain seq x y z
N MET A 1 35.34 4.06 -46.08
CA MET A 1 35.92 3.44 -47.31
C MET A 1 34.83 2.63 -48.00
N THR A 2 34.86 2.47 -49.33
CA THR A 2 34.10 1.49 -50.18
C THR A 2 32.59 1.21 -49.87
N ARG A 3 31.61 1.51 -50.75
CA ARG A 3 31.27 0.81 -52.03
C ARG A 3 30.97 -0.71 -51.84
N THR A 4 29.96 -1.38 -52.43
CA THR A 4 28.96 -1.11 -53.52
C THR A 4 27.85 -2.22 -53.47
N ALA A 5 26.74 -2.30 -54.24
CA ALA A 5 26.10 -1.56 -55.36
C ALA A 5 24.59 -1.97 -55.51
N PHE A 6 23.84 -1.28 -56.39
CA PHE A 6 22.57 -1.72 -57.02
C PHE A 6 22.82 -2.85 -58.07
N PRO A 7 21.80 -3.65 -58.51
CA PRO A 7 20.99 -3.29 -59.71
C PRO A 7 19.53 -3.79 -59.75
N THR A 8 18.80 -3.36 -60.80
CA THR A 8 17.37 -3.59 -61.12
C THR A 8 17.13 -4.54 -62.31
N THR A 9 15.88 -5.01 -62.50
CA THR A 9 15.40 -5.65 -63.76
C THR A 9 13.93 -5.25 -64.09
N ALA A 10 13.27 -5.88 -65.09
CA ALA A 10 11.90 -5.59 -65.56
C ALA A 10 11.11 -6.91 -65.86
N VAL A 11 9.98 -7.01 -66.60
CA VAL A 11 9.63 -6.51 -67.96
C VAL A 11 8.11 -6.44 -68.21
N LYS A 12 7.70 -5.43 -69.01
CA LYS A 12 6.47 -5.16 -69.81
C LYS A 12 5.37 -6.24 -70.00
N GLY A 13 4.11 -5.76 -70.05
CA GLY A 13 3.12 -6.08 -71.13
C GLY A 13 1.64 -6.13 -70.69
N ALA A 14 0.60 -5.99 -71.55
CA ALA A 14 0.28 -5.06 -72.66
C ALA A 14 -1.16 -5.36 -73.22
N LEU A 15 -1.73 -4.43 -74.03
CA LEU A 15 -3.08 -4.42 -74.68
C LEU A 15 -4.30 -4.13 -73.76
N ALA A 16 -5.41 -3.45 -74.12
CA ALA A 16 -5.85 -2.49 -75.17
C ALA A 16 -7.16 -2.86 -75.95
N GLY A 17 -8.09 -1.90 -76.06
CA GLY A 17 -9.34 -1.93 -76.87
C GLY A 17 -10.39 -0.94 -76.34
N LEU A 18 -10.55 0.27 -76.92
CA LEU A 18 -11.53 0.69 -77.96
C LEU A 18 -13.00 0.83 -77.43
N VAL A 19 -13.63 2.03 -77.26
CA VAL A 19 -14.00 3.15 -78.20
C VAL A 19 -15.31 2.85 -78.98
N ALA A 20 -16.38 3.68 -79.08
CA ALA A 20 -16.55 5.14 -78.85
C ALA A 20 -18.02 5.65 -78.62
N VAL A 21 -18.14 6.92 -78.20
CA VAL A 21 -19.16 7.96 -78.53
C VAL A 21 -20.66 7.81 -78.17
N ALA A 22 -21.16 8.81 -77.39
CA ALA A 22 -22.48 9.45 -77.51
C ALA A 22 -22.36 10.94 -77.06
N MET A 23 -23.37 11.79 -77.30
CA MET A 23 -23.28 13.27 -77.13
C MET A 23 -24.33 13.86 -76.15
N PHE A 24 -24.08 15.13 -75.74
CA PHE A 24 -24.94 16.15 -75.07
C PHE A 24 -26.48 15.90 -75.00
N VAL A 25 -27.25 16.39 -74.01
CA VAL A 25 -27.19 17.72 -73.31
C VAL A 25 -27.54 17.62 -71.79
N PRO A 26 -27.92 18.69 -71.02
CA PRO A 26 -27.39 18.88 -69.67
C PRO A 26 -28.14 18.13 -68.55
N LEU A 27 -27.41 17.71 -67.53
CA LEU A 27 -27.96 17.22 -66.27
C LEU A 27 -27.82 18.29 -65.18
N ALA A 28 -28.96 18.73 -64.64
CA ALA A 28 -29.00 19.43 -63.36
C ALA A 28 -28.97 18.39 -62.23
N THR A 29 -27.77 18.02 -61.79
CA THR A 29 -27.56 17.16 -60.61
C THR A 29 -27.24 18.01 -59.39
N THR A 30 -27.94 17.73 -58.28
CA THR A 30 -27.61 18.22 -56.95
C THR A 30 -26.14 17.95 -56.62
N ALA A 31 -25.39 18.96 -56.20
CA ALA A 31 -24.03 18.78 -55.71
C ALA A 31 -24.07 18.00 -54.39
N ASN A 32 -23.55 16.77 -54.39
CA ASN A 32 -23.34 16.03 -53.14
C ASN A 32 -22.27 16.77 -52.32
N ALA A 33 -22.58 17.09 -51.07
CA ALA A 33 -21.63 17.64 -50.10
C ALA A 33 -20.68 16.55 -49.55
N ALA A 34 -19.96 15.88 -50.45
CA ALA A 34 -19.14 14.70 -50.16
C ALA A 34 -17.62 14.90 -50.36
N ASP A 35 -17.20 15.96 -51.06
CA ASP A 35 -15.78 16.25 -51.37
C ASP A 35 -15.14 17.30 -50.43
N ALA A 36 -15.82 17.69 -49.34
CA ALA A 36 -15.31 18.66 -48.35
C ALA A 36 -14.79 18.01 -47.05
N THR A 37 -14.99 16.71 -46.86
CA THR A 37 -14.81 16.00 -45.57
C THR A 37 -13.48 15.25 -45.42
N ALA A 38 -12.65 15.21 -46.47
CA ALA A 38 -11.45 14.37 -46.53
C ALA A 38 -10.29 14.80 -45.61
N ASN A 39 -10.28 16.05 -45.13
CA ASN A 39 -9.15 16.64 -44.38
C ASN A 39 -9.35 16.72 -42.86
N ASN A 40 -10.44 16.22 -42.29
CA ASN A 40 -10.70 16.28 -40.85
C ASN A 40 -11.12 14.92 -40.25
N GLN A 41 -10.44 13.86 -40.68
CA GLN A 41 -10.55 12.53 -40.09
C GLN A 41 -9.60 12.43 -38.88
N GLN A 42 -10.06 12.82 -37.68
CA GLN A 42 -9.42 12.33 -36.46
C GLN A 42 -9.54 10.79 -36.44
N SER A 43 -8.41 10.12 -36.27
CA SER A 43 -8.28 8.67 -36.44
C SER A 43 -8.71 7.92 -35.18
N TYR A 44 -9.97 7.48 -35.13
CA TYR A 44 -10.54 6.75 -34.01
C TYR A 44 -9.71 5.53 -33.58
N ILE A 45 -9.54 5.40 -32.27
CA ILE A 45 -8.71 4.36 -31.68
C ILE A 45 -9.59 3.18 -31.22
N GLN A 46 -9.15 1.95 -31.53
CA GLN A 46 -9.63 0.74 -30.88
C GLN A 46 -8.65 0.40 -29.73
N TYR A 47 -9.20 0.20 -28.54
CA TYR A 47 -8.54 -0.29 -27.34
C TYR A 47 -9.00 -1.74 -27.08
N ASP A 48 -8.18 -2.55 -26.41
CA ASP A 48 -8.59 -3.88 -25.96
C ASP A 48 -9.57 -3.75 -24.78
N LEU A 49 -10.87 -3.72 -25.11
CA LEU A 49 -11.98 -3.73 -24.17
C LEU A 49 -11.87 -4.97 -23.25
N ALA A 50 -12.01 -4.75 -21.95
CA ALA A 50 -11.95 -5.82 -20.98
C ALA A 50 -13.17 -6.74 -21.08
N GLN A 51 -13.01 -7.99 -20.65
CA GLN A 51 -14.10 -8.95 -20.67
C GLN A 51 -15.26 -8.52 -19.76
N LYS A 52 -16.47 -8.92 -20.13
CA LYS A 52 -17.71 -8.56 -19.44
C LYS A 52 -17.63 -8.89 -17.94
N PRO A 53 -17.96 -7.94 -17.03
CA PRO A 53 -18.03 -8.20 -15.60
C PRO A 53 -18.88 -9.44 -15.27
N ALA A 54 -18.35 -10.33 -14.44
CA ALA A 54 -18.88 -11.67 -14.23
C ALA A 54 -20.37 -11.69 -13.82
N GLY A 55 -21.25 -12.11 -14.76
CA GLY A 55 -22.68 -12.31 -14.48
C GLY A 55 -23.60 -12.23 -15.71
N THR A 56 -24.79 -12.82 -15.58
CA THR A 56 -25.87 -12.73 -16.57
C THR A 56 -27.06 -11.88 -16.11
N ASP A 57 -27.07 -11.42 -14.86
CA ASP A 57 -28.12 -10.58 -14.28
C ASP A 57 -27.48 -9.36 -13.58
N GLN A 58 -27.33 -8.27 -14.33
CA GLN A 58 -26.72 -7.03 -13.84
C GLN A 58 -27.50 -6.44 -12.64
N GLY A 59 -28.81 -6.65 -12.57
CA GLY A 59 -29.64 -6.20 -11.45
C GLY A 59 -29.34 -6.96 -10.15
N LYS A 60 -29.07 -8.27 -10.22
CA LYS A 60 -28.57 -9.04 -9.06
C LYS A 60 -27.16 -8.66 -8.67
N ASN A 61 -26.27 -8.43 -9.64
CA ASN A 61 -24.91 -7.96 -9.37
C ASN A 61 -24.93 -6.59 -8.65
N LEU A 62 -25.81 -5.67 -9.05
CA LEU A 62 -26.01 -4.40 -8.35
C LEU A 62 -26.53 -4.59 -6.91
N THR A 63 -27.48 -5.51 -6.68
CA THR A 63 -27.90 -5.85 -5.31
C THR A 63 -26.73 -6.39 -4.48
N ALA A 64 -25.80 -7.15 -5.06
CA ALA A 64 -24.63 -7.62 -4.32
C ALA A 64 -23.66 -6.46 -3.98
N MET A 65 -23.36 -5.57 -4.94
CA MET A 65 -22.42 -4.46 -4.75
C MET A 65 -22.92 -3.38 -3.78
N LEU A 66 -24.23 -3.30 -3.54
CA LEU A 66 -24.81 -2.41 -2.52
C LEU A 66 -25.03 -3.14 -1.18
N GLY A 67 -24.43 -4.32 -1.00
CA GLY A 67 -24.61 -5.20 0.16
C GLY A 67 -24.38 -4.52 1.51
N ASP A 68 -23.43 -3.60 1.59
CA ASP A 68 -23.09 -2.81 2.80
C ASP A 68 -24.26 -1.95 3.31
N PHE A 69 -25.29 -1.67 2.51
CA PHE A 69 -26.49 -1.02 3.06
C PHE A 69 -27.17 -1.88 4.15
N ASN A 70 -26.96 -3.20 4.14
CA ASN A 70 -27.38 -4.10 5.23
C ASN A 70 -26.61 -3.87 6.55
N THR A 71 -25.46 -3.19 6.53
CA THR A 71 -24.73 -2.76 7.73
C THR A 71 -25.53 -1.73 8.52
N TYR A 72 -26.38 -0.95 7.85
CA TYR A 72 -27.15 0.16 8.44
C TYR A 72 -28.66 -0.15 8.56
N TRP A 73 -29.24 -0.86 7.58
CA TRP A 73 -30.67 -1.11 7.45
C TRP A 73 -31.01 -2.59 7.17
N THR A 74 -32.01 -3.15 7.85
CA THR A 74 -32.57 -4.48 7.52
C THR A 74 -34.03 -4.38 7.03
N PRO A 75 -34.35 -4.94 5.85
CA PRO A 75 -35.70 -4.98 5.30
C PRO A 75 -36.72 -5.56 6.28
N GLY A 76 -37.85 -4.88 6.46
CA GLY A 76 -38.92 -5.33 7.36
C GLY A 76 -38.56 -5.35 8.86
N LYS A 77 -37.40 -4.80 9.25
CA LYS A 77 -37.01 -4.60 10.66
C LYS A 77 -36.65 -3.16 10.99
N GLY A 78 -35.95 -2.46 10.10
CA GLY A 78 -35.43 -1.10 10.35
C GLY A 78 -33.93 -1.07 10.65
N VAL A 79 -33.51 -0.18 11.55
CA VAL A 79 -32.09 0.14 11.82
C VAL A 79 -31.38 -1.01 12.55
N THR A 80 -30.22 -1.41 12.04
CA THR A 80 -29.51 -2.63 12.48
C THR A 80 -28.74 -2.47 13.80
N SER A 81 -28.02 -1.36 13.94
CA SER A 81 -26.93 -1.19 14.90
C SER A 81 -26.81 0.28 15.29
N ASP A 82 -26.11 0.56 16.39
CA ASP A 82 -25.94 1.91 16.93
C ASP A 82 -24.88 2.70 16.13
N ALA A 83 -24.18 2.02 15.22
CA ALA A 83 -23.41 2.62 14.14
C ALA A 83 -24.31 2.95 12.93
N GLY A 84 -25.23 2.05 12.57
CA GLY A 84 -26.27 2.29 11.56
C GLY A 84 -27.21 3.44 11.90
N GLU A 85 -27.56 3.59 13.18
CA GLU A 85 -28.29 4.76 13.70
C GLU A 85 -27.56 6.06 13.37
N LYS A 86 -26.24 6.14 13.61
CA LYS A 86 -25.44 7.36 13.36
C LYS A 86 -25.31 7.68 11.87
N VAL A 87 -25.12 6.66 11.03
CA VAL A 87 -25.07 6.83 9.58
C VAL A 87 -26.43 7.34 9.08
N LEU A 88 -27.52 6.67 9.44
CA LEU A 88 -28.86 7.07 9.01
C LEU A 88 -29.33 8.39 9.66
N ALA A 89 -28.82 8.78 10.83
CA ALA A 89 -29.05 10.11 11.41
C ALA A 89 -28.41 11.24 10.58
N HIS A 90 -27.23 11.01 9.99
CA HIS A 90 -26.59 11.96 9.06
C HIS A 90 -27.35 11.99 7.72
N ASP A 91 -27.73 10.82 7.20
CA ASP A 91 -28.54 10.67 5.99
C ASP A 91 -29.89 11.41 6.12
N ASP A 92 -30.57 11.27 7.27
CA ASP A 92 -31.79 11.99 7.66
C ASP A 92 -31.57 13.51 7.73
N ALA A 93 -30.59 13.95 8.54
CA ALA A 93 -30.36 15.36 8.81
C ALA A 93 -29.98 16.12 7.54
N LEU A 94 -29.08 15.56 6.73
CA LEU A 94 -28.65 16.17 5.48
C LEU A 94 -29.77 16.19 4.44
N THR A 95 -30.67 15.19 4.45
CA THR A 95 -31.89 15.20 3.63
C THR A 95 -32.81 16.36 4.00
N GLU A 96 -33.07 16.56 5.30
CA GLU A 96 -33.82 17.74 5.77
C GLU A 96 -33.09 19.05 5.40
N GLN A 97 -31.78 19.16 5.63
CA GLN A 97 -31.02 20.38 5.37
C GLN A 97 -31.08 20.81 3.89
N ILE A 98 -30.80 19.90 2.95
CA ILE A 98 -30.78 20.20 1.51
C ILE A 98 -32.18 20.57 0.99
N ASN A 99 -33.22 19.82 1.39
CA ASN A 99 -34.60 20.09 0.99
C ASN A 99 -35.11 21.43 1.54
N ASN A 100 -34.95 21.69 2.84
CA ASN A 100 -35.45 22.91 3.47
C ASN A 100 -34.67 24.17 3.01
N GLN A 101 -33.37 24.07 2.74
CA GLN A 101 -32.59 25.19 2.21
C GLN A 101 -33.02 25.54 0.78
N ALA A 102 -33.25 24.55 -0.09
CA ALA A 102 -33.77 24.80 -1.44
C ALA A 102 -35.20 25.38 -1.44
N ALA A 103 -36.08 24.90 -0.54
CA ALA A 103 -37.42 25.47 -0.34
C ALA A 103 -37.38 26.94 0.09
N LYS A 104 -36.48 27.25 1.04
CA LYS A 104 -36.24 28.62 1.50
C LYS A 104 -35.68 29.49 0.37
N ASP A 105 -34.71 29.01 -0.41
CA ASP A 105 -34.12 29.80 -1.50
C ASP A 105 -35.14 30.16 -2.60
N THR A 106 -36.01 29.22 -3.00
CA THR A 106 -37.13 29.50 -3.91
C THR A 106 -38.11 30.53 -3.31
N ALA A 107 -38.34 30.50 -1.99
CA ALA A 107 -39.23 31.46 -1.30
C ALA A 107 -38.62 32.87 -1.15
N ASP A 108 -37.34 32.95 -0.76
CA ASP A 108 -36.53 34.18 -0.66
C ASP A 108 -36.13 34.73 -2.04
N LYS A 109 -36.27 33.92 -3.10
CA LYS A 109 -35.94 34.19 -4.51
C LYS A 109 -34.45 34.45 -4.76
N THR A 110 -33.60 33.78 -3.99
CA THR A 110 -32.14 33.79 -4.13
C THR A 110 -31.68 32.93 -5.31
N ASN A 111 -32.32 31.77 -5.48
CA ASN A 111 -32.24 30.87 -6.62
C ASN A 111 -33.58 30.09 -6.73
N ASP A 112 -33.77 29.26 -7.76
CA ASP A 112 -34.92 28.34 -7.83
C ASP A 112 -34.48 26.90 -8.11
N GLN A 113 -33.81 26.30 -7.12
CA GLN A 113 -33.38 24.91 -7.20
C GLN A 113 -34.56 23.94 -7.25
N GLN A 114 -35.72 24.29 -6.68
CA GLN A 114 -36.91 23.44 -6.71
C GLN A 114 -37.48 23.27 -8.13
N ALA A 115 -37.60 24.35 -8.91
CA ALA A 115 -38.04 24.26 -10.31
C ALA A 115 -37.05 23.45 -11.17
N ARG A 116 -35.74 23.62 -10.94
CA ARG A 116 -34.69 22.80 -11.57
C ARG A 116 -34.82 21.33 -11.21
N ALA A 117 -35.00 21.02 -9.92
CA ALA A 117 -35.11 19.64 -9.46
C ALA A 117 -36.35 18.94 -10.03
N TYR A 118 -37.47 19.66 -10.16
CA TYR A 118 -38.67 19.20 -10.87
C TYR A 118 -38.42 18.94 -12.37
N SER A 119 -37.58 19.73 -13.03
CA SER A 119 -37.16 19.49 -14.43
C SER A 119 -36.32 18.22 -14.54
N ASP A 120 -35.30 18.06 -13.69
CA ASP A 120 -34.45 16.86 -13.62
C ASP A 120 -35.26 15.59 -13.26
N ALA A 121 -36.45 15.75 -12.68
CA ALA A 121 -37.35 14.63 -12.38
C ALA A 121 -38.06 14.04 -13.59
N GLN A 122 -38.17 14.76 -14.70
CA GLN A 122 -38.87 14.28 -15.90
C GLN A 122 -38.06 13.21 -16.68
N MET A 123 -36.79 13.00 -16.33
CA MET A 123 -35.86 12.06 -17.00
C MET A 123 -35.68 12.33 -18.50
N ASP A 124 -35.82 13.58 -18.96
CA ASP A 124 -35.38 13.96 -20.30
C ASP A 124 -33.92 14.42 -20.26
N THR A 125 -33.03 13.66 -20.89
CA THR A 125 -31.59 13.97 -20.99
C THR A 125 -31.33 15.31 -21.69
N THR A 126 -32.21 15.72 -22.60
CA THR A 126 -32.15 16.95 -23.38
C THR A 126 -32.42 18.18 -22.53
N ASP A 127 -33.32 18.08 -21.54
CA ASP A 127 -33.58 19.14 -20.56
C ASP A 127 -32.66 19.06 -19.34
N THR A 128 -32.23 17.86 -18.93
CA THR A 128 -31.42 17.64 -17.74
C THR A 128 -29.94 17.98 -17.96
N LEU A 129 -29.32 17.54 -19.07
CA LEU A 129 -27.86 17.53 -19.21
C LEU A 129 -27.29 18.53 -20.23
N TYR A 130 -28.09 19.24 -21.01
CA TYR A 130 -27.57 20.18 -22.03
C TYR A 130 -26.64 21.27 -21.44
N GLU A 131 -26.91 21.72 -20.21
CA GLU A 131 -26.11 22.73 -19.51
C GLU A 131 -24.69 22.27 -19.16
N ALA A 132 -24.45 20.95 -19.14
CA ALA A 132 -23.11 20.39 -18.96
C ALA A 132 -22.11 20.90 -20.01
N PHE A 133 -22.61 21.25 -21.20
CA PHE A 133 -21.80 21.74 -22.33
C PHE A 133 -21.68 23.28 -22.34
N GLY A 134 -22.11 23.93 -21.25
CA GLY A 134 -22.15 25.39 -21.15
C GLY A 134 -23.24 26.04 -22.03
N PRO A 135 -23.44 27.37 -21.91
CA PRO A 135 -24.57 28.07 -22.53
C PRO A 135 -24.57 28.06 -24.06
N THR A 136 -23.41 27.92 -24.72
CA THR A 136 -23.32 27.91 -26.19
C THR A 136 -23.54 26.51 -26.77
N ILE A 137 -22.69 25.54 -26.43
CA ILE A 137 -22.77 24.19 -27.02
C ILE A 137 -24.01 23.46 -26.51
N GLY A 138 -24.42 23.72 -25.26
CA GLY A 138 -25.67 23.20 -24.70
C GLY A 138 -26.91 23.66 -25.45
N ALA A 139 -26.93 24.91 -25.94
CA ALA A 139 -28.04 25.42 -26.74
C ALA A 139 -28.14 24.71 -28.11
N TYR A 140 -27.01 24.45 -28.77
CA TYR A 140 -26.99 23.68 -30.03
C TYR A 140 -27.41 22.22 -29.80
N PHE A 141 -26.82 21.52 -28.82
CA PHE A 141 -27.20 20.16 -28.46
C PHE A 141 -28.71 20.04 -28.17
N LYS A 142 -29.26 20.96 -27.37
CA LYS A 142 -30.68 21.00 -27.04
C LYS A 142 -31.56 21.24 -28.26
N ALA A 143 -31.17 22.15 -29.15
CA ALA A 143 -31.88 22.36 -30.41
C ALA A 143 -31.83 21.11 -31.30
N ASP A 144 -30.69 20.42 -31.33
CA ASP A 144 -30.40 19.37 -32.31
C ASP A 144 -30.93 17.99 -31.93
N MET A 145 -31.00 17.70 -30.64
CA MET A 145 -31.83 16.61 -30.11
C MET A 145 -33.31 16.84 -30.46
N ASN A 146 -33.85 18.03 -30.17
CA ASN A 146 -35.26 18.35 -30.42
C ASN A 146 -35.63 18.39 -31.91
N ASN A 147 -34.72 18.84 -32.78
CA ASN A 147 -34.88 18.84 -34.23
C ASN A 147 -34.60 17.47 -34.88
N GLY A 148 -34.13 16.48 -34.12
CA GLY A 148 -33.77 15.17 -34.64
C GLY A 148 -32.50 15.14 -35.52
N LYS A 149 -31.61 16.15 -35.40
CA LYS A 149 -30.29 16.14 -36.07
C LYS A 149 -29.33 15.11 -35.46
N LEU A 150 -29.58 14.64 -34.23
CA LEU A 150 -28.73 13.72 -33.46
C LEU A 150 -29.36 12.32 -33.26
N PRO A 151 -29.74 11.59 -34.34
CA PRO A 151 -30.49 10.34 -34.23
C PRO A 151 -29.70 9.18 -33.61
N LYS A 152 -28.38 9.08 -33.82
CA LYS A 152 -27.56 8.04 -33.18
C LYS A 152 -27.43 8.33 -31.69
N THR A 153 -27.16 9.59 -31.33
CA THR A 153 -27.06 10.04 -29.94
C THR A 153 -28.34 9.71 -29.17
N ALA A 154 -29.51 10.03 -29.74
CA ALA A 154 -30.81 9.69 -29.15
C ALA A 154 -31.03 8.17 -29.00
N ALA A 155 -30.57 7.36 -29.95
CA ALA A 155 -30.67 5.89 -29.87
C ALA A 155 -29.75 5.30 -28.78
N TYR A 156 -28.49 5.75 -28.72
CA TYR A 156 -27.49 5.31 -27.74
C TYR A 156 -27.85 5.72 -26.31
N LEU A 157 -28.30 6.97 -26.09
CA LEU A 157 -28.80 7.43 -24.80
C LEU A 157 -29.99 6.59 -24.30
N LYS A 158 -30.90 6.22 -25.21
CA LYS A 158 -32.03 5.32 -24.93
C LYS A 158 -31.59 3.87 -24.65
N ALA A 159 -30.51 3.38 -25.25
CA ALA A 159 -29.92 2.10 -24.87
C ALA A 159 -29.32 2.18 -23.45
N MET A 160 -28.59 3.26 -23.16
CA MET A 160 -27.91 3.46 -21.87
C MET A 160 -28.88 3.68 -20.70
N SER A 161 -30.09 4.22 -20.93
CA SER A 161 -31.14 4.26 -19.89
C SER A 161 -31.63 2.87 -19.47
N SER A 162 -31.34 1.83 -20.25
CA SER A 162 -31.69 0.43 -20.01
C SER A 162 -30.48 -0.44 -19.61
N SER A 163 -29.30 0.16 -19.44
CA SER A 163 -28.03 -0.53 -19.15
C SER A 163 -27.98 -1.23 -17.78
N ILE A 164 -28.84 -0.80 -16.85
CA ILE A 164 -28.92 -1.31 -15.48
C ILE A 164 -30.35 -1.14 -14.93
N SER A 165 -30.73 -1.96 -13.95
CA SER A 165 -32.03 -1.84 -13.27
C SER A 165 -31.87 -1.87 -11.75
N THR A 166 -32.41 -0.85 -11.07
CA THR A 166 -32.43 -0.77 -9.61
C THR A 166 -33.53 -1.62 -8.95
N SER A 167 -34.44 -2.21 -9.73
CA SER A 167 -35.64 -2.89 -9.21
C SER A 167 -35.32 -4.02 -8.22
N ASN A 168 -34.32 -4.85 -8.50
CA ASN A 168 -33.91 -5.94 -7.60
C ASN A 168 -33.40 -5.38 -6.27
N ALA A 169 -32.56 -4.34 -6.30
CA ALA A 169 -32.04 -3.71 -5.08
C ALA A 169 -33.17 -3.03 -4.29
N LYS A 170 -34.02 -2.23 -4.96
CA LYS A 170 -35.18 -1.57 -4.35
C LYS A 170 -36.16 -2.54 -3.68
N SER A 171 -36.42 -3.70 -4.28
CA SER A 171 -37.27 -4.73 -3.67
C SER A 171 -36.55 -5.48 -2.54
N THR A 172 -35.22 -5.58 -2.60
CA THR A 172 -34.39 -6.22 -1.56
C THR A 172 -34.33 -5.34 -0.31
N TYR A 173 -33.86 -4.10 -0.42
CA TYR A 173 -33.61 -3.22 0.72
C TYR A 173 -34.87 -2.62 1.30
N ALA A 174 -35.86 -2.29 0.44
CA ALA A 174 -37.15 -1.76 0.85
C ALA A 174 -37.07 -0.59 1.86
N HIS A 175 -36.12 0.32 1.69
CA HIS A 175 -35.97 1.50 2.55
C HIS A 175 -37.13 2.50 2.32
N PRO A 176 -37.81 3.01 3.36
CA PRO A 176 -38.89 3.99 3.23
C PRO A 176 -38.34 5.37 2.84
N ARG A 177 -39.11 6.14 2.06
CA ARG A 177 -38.72 7.47 1.58
C ARG A 177 -38.77 8.54 2.68
N PRO A 178 -38.11 9.71 2.51
CA PRO A 178 -38.04 10.74 3.56
C PRO A 178 -39.40 11.31 3.99
N TYR A 179 -40.33 11.49 3.03
CA TYR A 179 -41.61 12.20 3.21
C TYR A 179 -42.79 11.35 3.71
N ILE A 180 -42.57 10.07 4.05
CA ILE A 180 -43.64 9.15 4.51
C ILE A 180 -43.49 8.77 5.98
N ASP A 181 -44.49 8.11 6.56
CA ASP A 181 -44.33 7.43 7.86
C ASP A 181 -43.44 6.19 7.69
N ARG A 182 -42.17 6.36 8.08
CA ARG A 182 -41.12 5.35 8.01
C ARG A 182 -41.26 4.29 9.10
N ALA A 183 -41.96 4.59 10.19
CA ALA A 183 -42.16 3.65 11.29
C ALA A 183 -43.27 2.62 10.98
N ASN A 184 -44.19 2.92 10.06
CA ASN A 184 -45.32 2.05 9.68
C ASN A 184 -45.36 1.73 8.16
N TYR A 185 -44.18 1.70 7.51
CA TYR A 185 -44.05 1.49 6.06
C TYR A 185 -44.71 0.16 5.61
N LYS A 186 -45.63 0.25 4.64
CA LYS A 186 -46.37 -0.89 4.06
C LYS A 186 -47.13 -1.76 5.07
N GLY A 187 -47.53 -1.18 6.20
CA GLY A 187 -48.19 -1.91 7.29
C GLY A 187 -47.24 -2.82 8.08
N VAL A 188 -45.93 -2.75 7.83
CA VAL A 188 -44.89 -3.36 8.67
C VAL A 188 -44.40 -2.29 9.65
N LYS A 189 -44.39 -2.60 10.94
CA LYS A 189 -43.79 -1.72 11.94
C LYS A 189 -42.28 -1.90 11.95
N LEU A 190 -41.54 -0.82 11.77
CA LEU A 190 -40.07 -0.80 11.75
C LEU A 190 -39.50 -0.18 13.03
N ASP A 191 -38.37 -0.71 13.49
CA ASP A 191 -37.57 -0.13 14.56
C ASP A 191 -36.61 0.91 13.98
N LEU A 192 -36.82 2.17 14.32
CA LEU A 192 -36.00 3.29 13.88
C LEU A 192 -34.91 3.66 14.90
N LYS A 193 -34.76 2.90 16.01
CA LYS A 193 -33.77 3.13 17.09
C LYS A 193 -33.71 4.55 17.70
N GLY A 194 -34.75 5.37 17.50
CA GLY A 194 -34.81 6.76 17.97
C GLY A 194 -34.76 7.80 16.86
N LEU A 195 -34.47 7.40 15.61
CA LEU A 195 -34.63 8.26 14.44
C LEU A 195 -36.11 8.64 14.23
N LYS A 196 -36.34 9.78 13.57
CA LYS A 196 -37.66 10.36 13.34
C LYS A 196 -38.55 9.42 12.50
N SER A 197 -39.81 9.23 12.88
CA SER A 197 -40.79 8.48 12.07
C SER A 197 -41.13 9.17 10.75
N THR A 198 -41.00 10.50 10.70
CA THR A 198 -41.26 11.35 9.53
C THR A 198 -40.28 12.51 9.57
N LEU A 199 -39.67 12.85 8.44
CA LEU A 199 -38.75 13.98 8.32
C LEU A 199 -39.48 15.27 7.95
N ASN A 200 -38.92 16.42 8.32
CA ASN A 200 -39.45 17.73 7.93
C ASN A 200 -39.11 18.01 6.47
N ILE A 201 -39.94 17.50 5.57
CA ILE A 201 -39.78 17.63 4.12
C ILE A 201 -40.79 18.63 3.57
N GLU A 202 -40.29 19.74 3.04
CA GLU A 202 -41.06 20.69 2.24
C GLU A 202 -41.25 20.10 0.83
N LYS A 203 -42.50 19.81 0.46
CA LYS A 203 -42.82 19.25 -0.86
C LYS A 203 -42.72 20.32 -1.95
N VAL A 204 -42.19 19.94 -3.11
CA VAL A 204 -42.19 20.80 -4.30
C VAL A 204 -43.58 20.75 -4.93
N GLN A 205 -44.32 21.86 -4.86
CA GLN A 205 -45.74 21.93 -5.29
C GLN A 205 -45.97 21.38 -6.70
N ALA A 206 -45.14 21.73 -7.68
CA ALA A 206 -45.27 21.25 -9.07
C ALA A 206 -45.13 19.71 -9.19
N TYR A 207 -44.38 19.07 -8.29
CA TYR A 207 -44.22 17.61 -8.23
C TYR A 207 -45.41 16.94 -7.51
N GLU A 208 -46.00 17.63 -6.51
CA GLU A 208 -47.24 17.19 -5.85
C GLU A 208 -48.47 17.35 -6.76
N ASP A 209 -48.56 18.41 -7.55
CA ASP A 209 -49.64 18.66 -8.52
C ASP A 209 -49.70 17.58 -9.63
N GLN A 210 -48.58 16.89 -9.91
CA GLN A 210 -48.52 15.72 -10.79
C GLN A 210 -48.89 14.39 -10.10
N GLY A 211 -49.03 14.37 -8.77
CA GLY A 211 -49.31 13.15 -7.98
C GLY A 211 -48.09 12.25 -7.75
N GLU A 212 -46.88 12.72 -8.05
CA GLU A 212 -45.65 11.90 -8.03
C GLU A 212 -45.29 11.39 -6.62
N TYR A 213 -45.51 12.19 -5.57
CA TYR A 213 -45.29 11.76 -4.19
C TYR A 213 -46.13 10.53 -3.81
N ASP A 214 -47.39 10.47 -4.27
CA ASP A 214 -48.28 9.34 -4.00
C ASP A 214 -47.86 8.11 -4.82
N GLY A 215 -47.55 8.30 -6.12
CA GLY A 215 -47.05 7.24 -7.00
C GLY A 215 -45.74 6.59 -6.53
N LEU A 216 -44.91 7.34 -5.79
CA LEU A 216 -43.65 6.85 -5.23
C LEU A 216 -43.75 6.27 -3.81
N ALA A 217 -44.84 6.48 -3.08
CA ALA A 217 -44.94 6.15 -1.64
C ALA A 217 -44.71 4.65 -1.33
N ASP A 218 -45.22 3.76 -2.20
CA ASP A 218 -45.04 2.31 -2.11
C ASP A 218 -43.75 1.79 -2.79
N SER A 219 -42.79 2.66 -3.12
CA SER A 219 -41.52 2.27 -3.76
C SER A 219 -40.32 2.52 -2.85
N GLY A 220 -39.42 1.53 -2.73
CA GLY A 220 -38.21 1.64 -1.92
C GLY A 220 -37.29 2.76 -2.41
N SER A 221 -36.72 3.53 -1.48
CA SER A 221 -35.81 4.65 -1.80
C SER A 221 -34.49 4.12 -2.38
N PHE A 222 -33.84 3.19 -1.68
CA PHE A 222 -32.47 2.77 -1.96
C PHE A 222 -32.35 1.67 -3.03
N PRO A 223 -31.42 1.79 -4.02
CA PRO A 223 -30.74 3.02 -4.47
C PRO A 223 -31.67 3.89 -5.33
N SER A 224 -31.33 5.17 -5.55
CA SER A 224 -32.16 6.09 -6.34
C SER A 224 -32.15 5.74 -7.83
N GLY A 225 -33.30 5.32 -8.36
CA GLY A 225 -33.46 4.97 -9.79
C GLY A 225 -33.35 6.17 -10.72
N HIS A 226 -33.84 7.35 -10.30
CA HIS A 226 -33.68 8.60 -11.05
C HIS A 226 -32.22 9.08 -11.07
N THR A 227 -31.49 8.90 -9.96
CA THR A 227 -30.04 9.14 -9.93
C THR A 227 -29.32 8.15 -10.83
N THR A 228 -29.70 6.87 -10.81
CA THR A 228 -29.13 5.85 -11.71
C THR A 228 -29.35 6.22 -13.16
N PHE A 229 -30.54 6.70 -13.53
CA PHE A 229 -30.80 7.25 -14.87
C PHE A 229 -29.84 8.40 -15.20
N ALA A 230 -29.78 9.43 -14.35
CA ALA A 230 -28.91 10.59 -14.56
C ALA A 230 -27.42 10.19 -14.71
N PHE A 231 -26.93 9.27 -13.88
CA PHE A 231 -25.56 8.76 -13.96
C PHE A 231 -25.33 7.83 -15.16
N SER A 232 -26.31 7.03 -15.60
CA SER A 232 -26.18 6.27 -16.85
C SER A 232 -26.16 7.19 -18.08
N GLN A 233 -26.99 8.23 -18.13
CA GLN A 233 -26.96 9.22 -19.22
C GLN A 233 -25.66 10.03 -19.19
N GLY A 234 -25.27 10.50 -18.00
CA GLY A 234 -24.07 11.28 -17.75
C GLY A 234 -22.78 10.56 -18.11
N THR A 235 -22.58 9.37 -17.55
CA THR A 235 -21.38 8.57 -17.81
C THR A 235 -21.30 8.17 -19.29
N ALA A 236 -22.44 7.87 -19.93
CA ALA A 236 -22.48 7.58 -21.37
C ALA A 236 -22.13 8.80 -22.24
N LEU A 237 -22.56 10.02 -21.86
CA LEU A 237 -22.18 11.26 -22.54
C LEU A 237 -20.70 11.60 -22.32
N ALA A 238 -20.19 11.46 -21.09
CA ALA A 238 -18.79 11.71 -20.78
C ALA A 238 -17.85 10.71 -21.48
N ALA A 239 -18.29 9.47 -21.70
CA ALA A 239 -17.54 8.48 -22.49
C ALA A 239 -17.45 8.83 -24.00
N VAL A 240 -18.37 9.63 -24.56
CA VAL A 240 -18.34 10.04 -26.00
C VAL A 240 -17.90 11.49 -26.21
N MET A 241 -17.99 12.34 -25.18
CA MET A 241 -17.48 13.71 -25.11
C MET A 241 -16.62 13.91 -23.86
N PRO A 242 -15.49 13.18 -23.71
CA PRO A 242 -14.57 13.34 -22.58
C PRO A 242 -13.98 14.74 -22.48
N GLU A 243 -13.98 15.51 -23.57
CA GLU A 243 -13.60 16.94 -23.61
C GLU A 243 -14.42 17.83 -22.66
N LEU A 244 -15.60 17.37 -22.23
CA LEU A 244 -16.52 18.04 -21.29
C LEU A 244 -16.86 17.14 -20.09
N GLY A 245 -16.10 16.05 -19.88
CA GLY A 245 -16.45 14.99 -18.95
C GLY A 245 -16.59 15.45 -17.49
N ALA A 246 -15.74 16.36 -17.02
CA ALA A 246 -15.82 16.92 -15.67
C ALA A 246 -17.12 17.72 -15.45
N GLN A 247 -17.49 18.55 -16.43
CA GLN A 247 -18.72 19.34 -16.41
C GLN A 247 -19.97 18.46 -16.48
N ILE A 248 -19.94 17.41 -17.33
CA ILE A 248 -21.01 16.40 -17.43
C ILE A 248 -21.21 15.69 -16.09
N MET A 249 -20.16 15.09 -15.52
CA MET A 249 -20.28 14.34 -14.27
C MET A 249 -20.72 15.25 -13.11
N THR A 250 -20.33 16.52 -13.11
CA THR A 250 -20.77 17.48 -12.09
C THR A 250 -22.25 17.85 -12.22
N ARG A 251 -22.76 18.17 -13.43
CA ARG A 251 -24.20 18.41 -13.66
C ARG A 251 -25.06 17.19 -13.31
N VAL A 252 -24.50 15.99 -13.50
CA VAL A 252 -25.09 14.69 -13.15
C VAL A 252 -25.15 14.49 -11.63
N SER A 253 -24.09 14.86 -10.89
CA SER A 253 -24.13 14.86 -9.43
C SER A 253 -25.16 15.85 -8.87
N GLU A 254 -25.37 16.99 -9.53
CA GLU A 254 -26.46 17.91 -9.22
C GLU A 254 -27.83 17.29 -9.49
N ALA A 255 -28.03 16.60 -10.62
CA ALA A 255 -29.29 15.89 -10.91
C ALA A 255 -29.62 14.79 -9.88
N GLY A 256 -28.59 14.14 -9.34
CA GLY A 256 -28.72 13.25 -8.18
C GLY A 256 -29.11 14.00 -6.90
N ASN A 257 -28.36 15.04 -6.52
CA ASN A 257 -28.61 15.90 -5.36
C ASN A 257 -30.02 16.53 -5.39
N ASN A 258 -30.51 16.87 -6.58
CA ASN A 258 -31.86 17.40 -6.81
C ASN A 258 -32.98 16.40 -6.44
N ARG A 259 -32.68 15.10 -6.30
CA ARG A 259 -33.64 14.13 -5.72
C ARG A 259 -33.77 14.22 -4.20
N ILE A 260 -32.76 14.80 -3.54
CA ILE A 260 -32.81 15.21 -2.13
C ILE A 260 -33.55 16.55 -2.01
N VAL A 261 -33.34 17.50 -2.93
CA VAL A 261 -34.13 18.76 -3.01
C VAL A 261 -35.63 18.49 -3.11
N LEU A 262 -36.04 17.49 -3.90
CA LEU A 262 -37.44 17.03 -3.97
C LEU A 262 -37.93 16.27 -2.72
N GLY A 263 -37.04 15.97 -1.77
CA GLY A 263 -37.36 15.25 -0.54
C GLY A 263 -37.75 13.77 -0.73
N VAL A 264 -37.45 13.17 -1.89
CA VAL A 264 -37.87 11.79 -2.21
C VAL A 264 -36.79 10.73 -2.06
N HIS A 265 -35.54 11.16 -1.86
CA HIS A 265 -34.35 10.32 -1.74
C HIS A 265 -33.34 10.92 -0.74
N TYR A 266 -32.54 10.06 -0.13
CA TYR A 266 -31.47 10.43 0.82
C TYR A 266 -30.08 10.40 0.14
N PRO A 267 -29.04 11.08 0.70
CA PRO A 267 -27.65 10.94 0.26
C PRO A 267 -27.17 9.52 -0.07
N LEU A 268 -27.45 8.51 0.77
CA LEU A 268 -27.08 7.11 0.48
C LEU A 268 -27.79 6.56 -0.76
N ASP A 269 -29.05 6.95 -1.02
CA ASP A 269 -29.73 6.58 -2.26
C ASP A 269 -29.01 7.16 -3.50
N ILE A 270 -28.40 8.34 -3.36
CA ILE A 270 -27.69 9.03 -4.46
C ILE A 270 -26.34 8.34 -4.69
N MET A 271 -25.59 8.04 -3.64
CA MET A 271 -24.34 7.28 -3.71
C MET A 271 -24.54 5.88 -4.34
N GLY A 272 -25.59 5.16 -3.91
CA GLY A 272 -25.98 3.89 -4.54
C GLY A 272 -26.47 4.04 -5.99
N GLY A 273 -27.03 5.20 -6.35
CA GLY A 273 -27.43 5.54 -7.72
C GLY A 273 -26.24 5.83 -8.64
N HIS A 274 -25.20 6.50 -8.13
CA HIS A 274 -23.92 6.70 -8.81
C HIS A 274 -23.26 5.36 -9.16
N ILE A 275 -23.08 4.49 -8.15
CA ILE A 275 -22.53 3.12 -8.29
C ILE A 275 -23.27 2.35 -9.39
N ALA A 276 -24.61 2.39 -9.37
CA ALA A 276 -25.45 1.72 -10.35
C ALA A 276 -25.23 2.25 -11.78
N GLY A 277 -25.22 3.57 -11.97
CA GLY A 277 -25.10 4.20 -13.29
C GLY A 277 -23.74 3.97 -13.94
N ALA A 278 -22.65 4.11 -13.16
CA ALA A 278 -21.28 3.88 -13.63
C ALA A 278 -21.08 2.40 -14.04
N TYR A 279 -21.45 1.46 -13.18
CA TYR A 279 -21.39 0.02 -13.49
C TYR A 279 -22.26 -0.38 -14.70
N GLY A 280 -23.45 0.23 -14.83
CA GLY A 280 -24.36 -0.03 -15.95
C GLY A 280 -23.73 0.31 -17.29
N VAL A 281 -23.21 1.54 -17.42
CA VAL A 281 -22.57 2.00 -18.66
C VAL A 281 -21.29 1.22 -18.96
N ALA A 282 -20.45 0.95 -17.96
CA ALA A 282 -19.24 0.13 -18.13
C ALA A 282 -19.54 -1.31 -18.58
N SER A 283 -20.63 -1.89 -18.06
CA SER A 283 -21.12 -3.21 -18.46
C SER A 283 -21.68 -3.19 -19.88
N ALA A 284 -22.40 -2.14 -20.27
CA ALA A 284 -22.95 -1.99 -21.63
C ALA A 284 -21.85 -1.78 -22.67
N LEU A 285 -20.83 -0.96 -22.36
CA LEU A 285 -19.65 -0.73 -23.22
C LEU A 285 -18.71 -1.95 -23.32
N SER A 286 -18.95 -3.02 -22.56
CA SER A 286 -18.27 -4.31 -22.78
C SER A 286 -18.81 -5.12 -23.97
N ASP A 287 -19.95 -4.71 -24.55
CA ASP A 287 -20.43 -5.24 -25.83
C ASP A 287 -19.77 -4.47 -26.99
N PRO A 288 -19.01 -5.13 -27.90
CA PRO A 288 -18.35 -4.46 -29.02
C PRO A 288 -19.31 -3.71 -29.96
N THR A 289 -20.59 -4.11 -30.00
CA THR A 289 -21.64 -3.42 -30.77
C THR A 289 -21.92 -2.05 -30.16
N VAL A 290 -22.11 -2.01 -28.83
CA VAL A 290 -22.41 -0.78 -28.07
C VAL A 290 -21.19 0.12 -27.99
N ALA A 291 -19.99 -0.46 -27.92
CA ALA A 291 -18.73 0.29 -28.02
C ALA A 291 -18.53 0.91 -29.42
N GLN A 292 -18.98 0.24 -30.49
CA GLN A 292 -18.99 0.83 -31.84
C GLN A 292 -20.07 1.92 -31.96
N GLU A 293 -21.28 1.71 -31.42
CA GLU A 293 -22.33 2.73 -31.35
C GLU A 293 -21.83 4.01 -30.65
N ALA A 294 -21.08 3.89 -29.56
CA ALA A 294 -20.47 5.03 -28.86
C ALA A 294 -19.53 5.86 -29.76
N LYS A 295 -18.73 5.19 -30.63
CA LYS A 295 -17.84 5.86 -31.61
C LYS A 295 -18.65 6.53 -32.72
N ASP A 296 -19.67 5.83 -33.20
CA ASP A 296 -20.63 6.32 -34.20
C ASP A 296 -21.42 7.55 -33.71
N VAL A 297 -21.66 7.66 -32.40
CA VAL A 297 -22.25 8.82 -31.69
C VAL A 297 -21.26 9.95 -31.48
N ARG A 298 -20.02 9.65 -31.05
CA ARG A 298 -18.94 10.66 -30.93
C ARG A 298 -18.72 11.38 -32.27
N ALA A 299 -18.70 10.63 -33.38
CA ALA A 299 -18.61 11.19 -34.73
C ALA A 299 -19.81 12.06 -35.13
N GLU A 300 -21.03 11.71 -34.69
CA GLU A 300 -22.24 12.52 -34.93
C GLU A 300 -22.17 13.84 -34.16
N LEU A 301 -21.85 13.78 -32.86
CA LEU A 301 -21.72 14.96 -31.99
C LEU A 301 -20.62 15.91 -32.45
N GLN A 302 -19.42 15.39 -32.77
CA GLN A 302 -18.31 16.19 -33.28
C GLN A 302 -18.66 16.94 -34.56
N SER A 303 -19.38 16.28 -35.48
CA SER A 303 -19.76 16.81 -36.80
C SER A 303 -20.90 17.84 -36.70
N VAL A 304 -22.01 17.47 -36.02
CA VAL A 304 -23.22 18.31 -35.97
C VAL A 304 -22.99 19.56 -35.13
N LEU A 305 -22.42 19.42 -33.92
CA LEU A 305 -22.20 20.57 -33.03
C LEU A 305 -21.06 21.46 -33.56
N GLY A 306 -20.02 20.88 -34.18
CA GLY A 306 -18.97 21.64 -34.86
C GLY A 306 -19.50 22.47 -36.04
N ALA A 307 -20.37 21.89 -36.87
CA ALA A 307 -21.02 22.59 -37.98
C ALA A 307 -21.95 23.73 -37.50
N ASP A 308 -22.71 23.53 -36.42
CA ASP A 308 -23.53 24.61 -35.83
C ASP A 308 -22.65 25.72 -35.22
N CYS A 309 -21.54 25.39 -34.56
CA CYS A 309 -20.57 26.38 -34.08
C CYS A 309 -19.92 27.18 -35.22
N GLN A 310 -19.58 26.55 -36.36
CA GLN A 310 -19.08 27.27 -37.54
C GLN A 310 -20.17 28.17 -38.15
N THR A 311 -21.39 27.64 -38.30
CA THR A 311 -22.54 28.37 -38.89
C THR A 311 -22.89 29.63 -38.09
N ASN A 312 -22.75 29.57 -36.76
CA ASN A 312 -22.97 30.70 -35.86
C ASN A 312 -21.71 31.59 -35.66
N GLY A 313 -20.59 31.30 -36.33
CA GLY A 313 -19.38 32.11 -36.30
C GLY A 313 -18.55 32.03 -35.01
N ILE A 314 -18.77 31.01 -34.18
CA ILE A 314 -18.03 30.76 -32.93
C ILE A 314 -16.59 30.31 -33.23
N THR A 315 -16.42 29.52 -34.28
CA THR A 315 -15.13 29.05 -34.83
C THR A 315 -15.16 29.14 -36.36
N LYS A 316 -14.00 29.03 -37.01
CA LYS A 316 -13.88 28.90 -38.47
C LYS A 316 -13.88 27.45 -38.93
N ASP A 317 -13.53 26.55 -38.04
CA ASP A 317 -13.30 25.13 -38.28
C ASP A 317 -14.58 24.34 -37.96
N VAL A 318 -14.81 23.23 -38.66
CA VAL A 318 -16.09 22.48 -38.59
C VAL A 318 -16.17 21.49 -37.42
N ASP A 319 -15.24 21.53 -36.48
CA ASP A 319 -15.12 20.53 -35.42
C ASP A 319 -15.50 21.06 -34.02
N LEU A 320 -16.05 20.15 -33.21
CA LEU A 320 -16.46 20.43 -31.84
C LEU A 320 -15.30 20.80 -30.91
N HIS A 321 -14.09 20.27 -31.11
CA HIS A 321 -12.95 20.58 -30.24
C HIS A 321 -12.53 22.06 -30.37
N SER A 322 -12.44 22.57 -31.60
CA SER A 322 -12.27 23.99 -31.90
C SER A 322 -13.40 24.84 -31.31
N CYS A 323 -14.65 24.35 -31.29
CA CYS A 323 -15.75 25.05 -30.63
C CYS A 323 -15.62 25.09 -29.10
N ILE A 324 -15.28 23.97 -28.45
CA ILE A 324 -15.02 23.89 -27.00
C ILE A 324 -13.88 24.85 -26.61
N ASN A 325 -12.77 24.82 -27.36
CA ASN A 325 -11.64 25.72 -27.18
C ASN A 325 -12.01 27.19 -27.41
N ALA A 326 -12.90 27.48 -28.38
CA ALA A 326 -13.37 28.83 -28.68
C ALA A 326 -14.23 29.39 -27.54
N THR A 327 -15.23 28.62 -27.08
CA THR A 327 -16.16 28.98 -26.00
C THR A 327 -15.56 28.91 -24.60
N ASN A 328 -14.45 28.18 -24.42
CA ASN A 328 -13.89 27.83 -23.11
C ASN A 328 -14.85 26.95 -22.27
N ALA A 329 -15.61 26.06 -22.93
CA ALA A 329 -16.64 25.23 -22.31
C ALA A 329 -16.11 24.15 -21.33
N ASN A 330 -14.82 23.85 -21.42
CA ASN A 330 -14.11 22.95 -20.51
C ASN A 330 -13.19 23.69 -19.53
N GLY A 331 -13.08 25.02 -19.61
CA GLY A 331 -12.30 25.87 -18.70
C GLY A 331 -10.82 26.06 -19.01
N GLN A 332 -10.32 25.43 -20.07
CA GLN A 332 -8.89 25.30 -20.40
C GLN A 332 -8.09 26.60 -20.61
N SER A 333 -8.75 27.76 -20.64
CA SER A 333 -8.11 29.06 -20.72
C SER A 333 -8.55 29.99 -19.59
N SER A 334 -7.72 30.09 -18.55
CA SER A 334 -7.79 31.12 -17.51
C SER A 334 -7.60 32.57 -18.02
N LYS A 335 -7.33 32.74 -19.33
CA LYS A 335 -7.29 34.04 -20.03
C LYS A 335 -8.60 34.38 -20.74
N LYS A 336 -9.57 33.46 -20.76
CA LYS A 336 -10.94 33.67 -21.23
C LYS A 336 -11.90 33.63 -20.04
N GLN A 337 -13.10 34.17 -20.23
CA GLN A 337 -14.22 33.85 -19.33
C GLN A 337 -14.48 32.34 -19.38
N TYR A 338 -14.80 31.72 -18.25
CA TYR A 338 -15.27 30.33 -18.21
C TYR A 338 -16.61 30.21 -18.95
N GLY A 339 -16.70 29.30 -19.92
CA GLY A 339 -17.89 29.10 -20.74
C GLY A 339 -18.54 27.74 -20.54
N GLY A 340 -18.15 27.01 -19.49
CA GLY A 340 -18.61 25.65 -19.20
C GLY A 340 -19.88 25.61 -18.36
N TYR A 341 -20.09 24.48 -17.69
CA TYR A 341 -21.20 24.32 -16.75
C TYR A 341 -21.00 25.17 -15.50
N THR A 342 -21.97 26.03 -15.21
CA THR A 342 -22.02 26.87 -14.01
C THR A 342 -23.37 26.77 -13.31
N ASN A 343 -23.41 26.96 -12.00
CA ASN A 343 -24.64 27.05 -11.23
C ASN A 343 -24.57 28.20 -10.19
N SER A 344 -25.68 28.44 -9.49
CA SER A 344 -25.74 29.38 -8.36
C SER A 344 -26.27 28.71 -7.07
N PHE A 345 -26.25 27.37 -7.02
CA PHE A 345 -26.81 26.60 -5.92
C PHE A 345 -25.72 26.22 -4.93
N THR A 346 -26.01 26.38 -3.64
CA THR A 346 -25.14 25.97 -2.55
C THR A 346 -25.94 25.20 -1.52
N ASP A 347 -25.36 24.13 -1.01
CA ASP A 347 -25.96 23.26 0.00
C ASP A 347 -24.91 22.89 1.07
N ASP A 348 -25.29 22.14 2.10
CA ASP A 348 -24.38 21.80 3.20
C ASP A 348 -23.22 20.86 2.80
N VAL A 349 -23.24 20.33 1.56
CA VAL A 349 -22.12 19.59 0.94
C VAL A 349 -21.31 20.51 0.03
N VAL A 350 -21.96 21.23 -0.87
CA VAL A 350 -21.37 22.11 -1.89
C VAL A 350 -21.59 23.57 -1.49
N LYS A 351 -20.66 24.11 -0.71
CA LYS A 351 -20.79 25.42 -0.02
C LYS A 351 -20.43 26.63 -0.89
N ASN A 352 -19.92 26.41 -2.10
CA ASN A 352 -19.57 27.45 -3.07
C ASN A 352 -20.29 27.14 -4.40
N PRO A 353 -20.79 28.14 -5.13
CA PRO A 353 -21.33 27.95 -6.48
C PRO A 353 -20.28 27.38 -7.45
N VAL A 354 -20.75 26.70 -8.50
CA VAL A 354 -19.90 26.25 -9.61
C VAL A 354 -19.72 27.40 -10.61
N THR A 355 -18.50 27.94 -10.69
CA THR A 355 -18.13 29.10 -11.52
C THR A 355 -17.05 28.82 -12.56
N ASP A 356 -16.37 27.68 -12.43
CA ASP A 356 -15.12 27.33 -13.12
C ASP A 356 -14.84 25.82 -13.02
N GLU A 357 -13.71 25.36 -13.58
CA GLU A 357 -13.29 23.95 -13.61
C GLU A 357 -12.94 23.41 -12.20
N ASP A 358 -12.32 24.23 -11.34
CA ASP A 358 -11.94 23.85 -9.98
C ASP A 358 -13.17 23.63 -9.08
N SER A 359 -14.12 24.59 -9.11
CA SER A 359 -15.40 24.49 -8.40
C SER A 359 -16.29 23.37 -8.97
N THR A 360 -16.20 23.08 -10.27
CA THR A 360 -16.83 21.91 -10.90
C THR A 360 -16.33 20.61 -10.24
N LEU A 361 -15.02 20.39 -10.23
CA LEU A 361 -14.42 19.18 -9.66
C LEU A 361 -14.64 19.07 -8.13
N ALA A 362 -14.56 20.19 -7.40
CA ALA A 362 -14.82 20.23 -5.96
C ALA A 362 -16.28 19.86 -5.63
N ALA A 363 -17.25 20.37 -6.38
CA ALA A 363 -18.68 20.07 -6.20
C ALA A 363 -19.00 18.59 -6.42
N TYR A 364 -18.42 17.96 -7.46
CA TYR A 364 -18.56 16.53 -7.68
C TYR A 364 -17.95 15.72 -6.53
N THR A 365 -16.70 16.03 -6.15
CA THR A 365 -15.94 15.27 -5.15
C THR A 365 -16.62 15.32 -3.78
N ALA A 366 -17.17 16.47 -3.37
CA ALA A 366 -17.94 16.58 -2.13
C ALA A 366 -19.23 15.72 -2.16
N ARG A 367 -19.90 15.65 -3.31
CA ARG A 367 -21.09 14.81 -3.53
C ARG A 367 -20.79 13.32 -3.74
N MET A 368 -19.52 12.89 -3.70
CA MET A 368 -19.19 11.46 -3.60
C MET A 368 -19.33 10.94 -2.16
N THR A 369 -19.03 11.77 -1.16
CA THR A 369 -19.04 11.38 0.26
C THR A 369 -20.21 11.95 1.04
N TYR A 370 -20.90 12.99 0.54
CA TYR A 370 -22.00 13.68 1.25
C TYR A 370 -21.65 14.08 2.69
N GLY A 371 -20.36 14.30 2.99
CA GLY A 371 -19.88 14.61 4.34
C GLY A 371 -20.02 13.48 5.37
N PHE A 372 -20.35 12.24 4.96
CA PHE A 372 -20.32 11.09 5.86
C PHE A 372 -18.91 10.89 6.45
N THR A 373 -18.83 10.49 7.72
CA THR A 373 -17.58 9.97 8.30
C THR A 373 -17.31 8.57 7.77
N GLN A 374 -16.03 8.21 7.57
CA GLN A 374 -15.64 6.83 7.29
C GLN A 374 -16.07 5.90 8.43
N THR A 375 -16.76 4.81 8.08
CA THR A 375 -17.31 3.79 8.99
C THR A 375 -16.71 2.40 8.75
N GLY A 376 -16.15 2.16 7.57
CA GLY A 376 -15.46 0.94 7.18
C GLY A 376 -13.93 1.02 7.32
N ASP A 377 -13.24 0.15 6.61
CA ASP A 377 -11.78 0.07 6.57
C ASP A 377 -11.17 1.19 5.71
N THR A 378 -10.55 2.16 6.37
CA THR A 378 -9.84 3.31 5.76
C THR A 378 -8.43 2.97 5.27
N THR A 379 -8.00 1.70 5.37
CA THR A 379 -6.67 1.24 4.92
C THR A 379 -6.73 0.49 3.58
N LYS A 380 -7.93 0.30 3.00
CA LYS A 380 -8.05 -0.25 1.65
C LYS A 380 -7.42 0.71 0.65
N ARG A 381 -6.46 0.18 -0.12
CA ARG A 381 -5.91 0.84 -1.32
C ARG A 381 -6.98 0.91 -2.42
N PRO A 382 -6.78 1.73 -3.47
CA PRO A 382 -7.58 1.71 -4.69
C PRO A 382 -7.82 0.31 -5.24
N VAL A 383 -9.02 0.07 -5.79
CA VAL A 383 -9.47 -1.21 -6.36
C VAL A 383 -10.33 -0.88 -7.57
N VAL A 384 -9.73 -0.97 -8.75
CA VAL A 384 -10.46 -0.72 -9.99
C VAL A 384 -11.30 -1.95 -10.36
N PRO A 385 -12.63 -1.84 -10.47
CA PRO A 385 -13.48 -2.94 -10.90
C PRO A 385 -13.09 -3.47 -12.28
N GLU A 386 -13.33 -4.75 -12.55
CA GLU A 386 -13.27 -5.28 -13.91
C GLU A 386 -14.30 -4.57 -14.80
N GLY A 387 -13.90 -4.16 -16.01
CA GLY A 387 -14.71 -3.42 -16.96
C GLY A 387 -14.75 -1.89 -16.75
N ALA A 388 -14.14 -1.34 -15.70
CA ALA A 388 -14.15 0.12 -15.46
C ALA A 388 -13.41 0.91 -16.57
N GLU A 389 -12.32 0.34 -17.08
CA GLU A 389 -11.62 0.74 -18.32
C GLU A 389 -12.54 1.02 -19.52
N ASN A 390 -13.68 0.33 -19.64
CA ASN A 390 -14.61 0.52 -20.76
C ASN A 390 -15.24 1.92 -20.76
N LEU A 391 -15.30 2.61 -19.61
CA LEU A 391 -15.70 4.02 -19.53
C LEU A 391 -14.71 4.96 -20.23
N LEU A 392 -13.45 4.55 -20.35
CA LEU A 392 -12.37 5.34 -20.96
C LEU A 392 -11.94 4.84 -22.35
N ALA A 393 -12.48 3.72 -22.82
CA ALA A 393 -12.12 3.08 -24.09
C ALA A 393 -12.57 3.84 -25.37
N ASN A 394 -13.09 5.06 -25.20
CA ASN A 394 -13.41 6.03 -26.26
C ASN A 394 -12.71 7.39 -26.02
N VAL A 395 -11.78 7.47 -25.07
CA VAL A 395 -11.01 8.69 -24.78
C VAL A 395 -9.85 8.79 -25.76
N ASP A 396 -10.14 9.39 -26.92
CA ASP A 396 -9.12 9.84 -27.89
C ASP A 396 -8.42 11.16 -27.43
N TYR A 397 -8.77 11.69 -26.25
CA TYR A 397 -8.51 13.09 -25.86
C TYR A 397 -7.23 13.32 -25.02
N PHE A 398 -6.43 12.28 -24.78
CA PHE A 398 -5.12 12.39 -24.16
C PHE A 398 -4.09 12.96 -25.17
N ASN A 399 -4.20 14.27 -25.44
CA ASN A 399 -3.32 14.99 -26.35
C ASN A 399 -1.87 14.95 -25.83
N THR A 400 -0.92 14.66 -26.71
CA THR A 400 0.49 14.66 -26.33
C THR A 400 1.15 15.99 -26.69
N ASP A 401 2.24 16.36 -26.01
CA ASP A 401 3.05 17.53 -26.43
C ASP A 401 3.76 17.31 -27.80
N ASP A 402 3.76 16.07 -28.34
CA ASP A 402 4.19 15.77 -29.72
C ASP A 402 3.00 15.89 -30.68
N THR A 403 2.98 16.99 -31.46
CA THR A 403 1.89 17.34 -32.37
C THR A 403 2.03 16.72 -33.77
N SER A 404 2.80 15.64 -33.94
CA SER A 404 3.16 15.12 -35.26
C SER A 404 2.12 14.19 -35.91
N ASP A 405 1.46 13.31 -35.15
CA ASP A 405 0.43 12.40 -35.69
C ASP A 405 -0.54 11.87 -34.61
N PRO A 406 -1.83 12.30 -34.57
CA PRO A 406 -2.82 11.77 -33.63
C PRO A 406 -3.26 10.32 -33.92
N SER A 407 -2.80 9.72 -35.02
CA SER A 407 -3.02 8.30 -35.33
C SER A 407 -1.93 7.38 -34.78
N ASP A 408 -0.83 7.93 -34.26
CA ASP A 408 0.31 7.14 -33.80
C ASP A 408 -0.12 6.21 -32.66
N ALA A 409 0.06 4.90 -32.89
CA ALA A 409 -0.23 3.87 -31.91
C ALA A 409 0.58 4.06 -30.60
N LYS A 410 1.64 4.87 -30.62
CA LYS A 410 2.45 5.16 -29.44
C LYS A 410 1.80 6.04 -28.38
N LEU A 411 0.70 6.71 -28.72
CA LEU A 411 0.04 7.67 -27.83
C LEU A 411 -1.08 6.97 -27.00
N LYS A 412 -1.53 5.81 -27.46
CA LYS A 412 -2.60 4.97 -26.88
C LYS A 412 -2.26 4.46 -25.49
N PHE A 413 -3.23 4.55 -24.58
CA PHE A 413 -3.16 3.88 -23.29
C PHE A 413 -3.35 2.37 -23.44
N THR A 414 -2.59 1.57 -22.69
CA THR A 414 -2.93 0.15 -22.45
C THR A 414 -4.05 0.03 -21.42
N THR A 415 -4.71 -1.13 -21.35
CA THR A 415 -5.76 -1.38 -20.36
C THR A 415 -5.23 -1.25 -18.91
N ASP A 416 -3.98 -1.65 -18.66
CA ASP A 416 -3.33 -1.46 -17.35
C ASP A 416 -2.98 0.01 -17.06
N GLU A 417 -2.67 0.82 -18.07
CA GLU A 417 -2.47 2.27 -17.92
C GLU A 417 -3.80 2.99 -17.65
N LEU A 418 -4.88 2.65 -18.34
CA LEU A 418 -6.23 3.16 -18.04
C LEU A 418 -6.63 2.81 -16.61
N ARG A 419 -6.38 1.59 -16.16
CA ARG A 419 -6.66 1.14 -14.79
C ARG A 419 -5.79 1.88 -13.76
N GLN A 420 -4.56 2.27 -14.08
CA GLN A 420 -3.76 3.14 -13.20
C GLN A 420 -4.37 4.56 -13.08
N VAL A 421 -4.88 5.15 -14.16
CA VAL A 421 -5.58 6.45 -14.12
C VAL A 421 -6.87 6.37 -13.30
N ILE A 422 -7.67 5.30 -13.46
CA ILE A 422 -8.88 5.09 -12.66
C ILE A 422 -8.51 4.92 -11.17
N ALA A 423 -7.50 4.11 -10.85
CA ALA A 423 -7.05 3.90 -9.47
C ALA A 423 -6.58 5.19 -8.79
N ALA A 424 -5.85 6.04 -9.51
CA ALA A 424 -5.37 7.33 -9.00
C ALA A 424 -6.51 8.32 -8.72
N SER A 425 -7.66 8.17 -9.37
CA SER A 425 -8.85 9.01 -9.15
C SER A 425 -9.67 8.63 -7.91
N GLU A 426 -9.40 7.49 -7.29
CA GLU A 426 -10.26 7.00 -6.21
C GLU A 426 -10.19 7.90 -4.97
N ILE A 427 -11.36 8.26 -4.42
CA ILE A 427 -11.44 8.88 -3.09
C ILE A 427 -11.00 7.89 -2.00
N GLU A 428 -10.71 8.39 -0.80
CA GLU A 428 -10.32 7.55 0.34
C GLU A 428 -11.35 6.44 0.63
N SER A 429 -10.88 5.32 1.17
CA SER A 429 -11.73 4.17 1.48
C SER A 429 -12.47 4.30 2.81
N GLY A 430 -13.45 3.41 3.04
CA GLY A 430 -14.17 3.31 4.30
C GLY A 430 -15.40 4.21 4.44
N TYR A 431 -15.76 5.04 3.46
CA TYR A 431 -17.09 5.70 3.44
C TYR A 431 -18.23 4.66 3.29
N PRO A 432 -19.48 4.99 3.67
CA PRO A 432 -20.61 4.09 3.48
C PRO A 432 -20.76 3.60 2.03
N LEU A 433 -21.21 2.35 1.85
CA LEU A 433 -21.30 1.62 0.58
C LEU A 433 -19.96 1.20 -0.04
N ASP A 434 -18.81 1.73 0.41
CA ASP A 434 -17.49 1.31 -0.09
C ASP A 434 -17.28 -0.20 0.01
N ALA A 435 -17.72 -0.80 1.14
CA ALA A 435 -17.30 -2.13 1.55
C ALA A 435 -17.55 -3.23 0.51
N ASP A 436 -18.75 -3.24 -0.09
CA ASP A 436 -19.18 -4.23 -1.09
C ASP A 436 -19.18 -3.68 -2.54
N SER A 437 -19.00 -2.37 -2.73
CA SER A 437 -19.05 -1.73 -4.08
C SER A 437 -17.98 -2.19 -5.06
N ASN A 438 -17.01 -3.01 -4.62
CA ASN A 438 -15.84 -3.45 -5.37
C ASN A 438 -15.02 -2.28 -5.98
N GLY A 439 -15.10 -1.08 -5.36
CA GLY A 439 -14.45 0.15 -5.80
C GLY A 439 -15.34 1.10 -6.60
N TRP A 440 -16.50 0.67 -7.12
CA TRP A 440 -17.41 1.54 -7.88
C TRP A 440 -17.88 2.78 -7.11
N GLY A 441 -17.92 2.72 -5.78
CA GLY A 441 -18.27 3.88 -4.93
C GLY A 441 -17.16 4.94 -4.86
N ARG A 442 -15.91 4.59 -5.15
CA ARG A 442 -14.75 5.47 -4.96
C ARG A 442 -14.24 6.15 -6.23
N ILE A 443 -14.59 5.66 -7.43
CA ILE A 443 -14.09 6.22 -8.70
C ILE A 443 -14.56 7.67 -8.89
N ASN A 444 -13.62 8.63 -8.91
CA ASN A 444 -13.95 10.03 -9.19
C ASN A 444 -14.02 10.28 -10.69
N LEU A 445 -15.17 9.95 -11.28
CA LEU A 445 -15.40 10.11 -12.72
C LEU A 445 -15.17 11.55 -13.22
N ALA A 446 -15.43 12.58 -12.41
CA ALA A 446 -15.13 13.96 -12.81
C ALA A 446 -13.61 14.22 -12.86
N ALA A 447 -12.84 13.71 -11.88
CA ALA A 447 -11.38 13.85 -11.85
C ALA A 447 -10.72 13.20 -13.08
N ILE A 448 -11.12 11.98 -13.45
CA ILE A 448 -10.50 11.23 -14.55
C ILE A 448 -10.48 12.03 -15.87
N TYR A 449 -11.54 12.75 -16.19
CA TYR A 449 -11.61 13.55 -17.42
C TYR A 449 -10.76 14.85 -17.39
N THR A 450 -10.02 15.10 -16.30
CA THR A 450 -9.04 16.21 -16.14
C THR A 450 -7.59 15.72 -15.95
N ALA A 451 -7.34 14.43 -16.24
CA ALA A 451 -6.06 13.77 -15.96
C ALA A 451 -4.94 14.22 -16.93
N ARG A 452 -3.83 14.69 -16.34
CA ARG A 452 -2.49 14.68 -16.97
C ARG A 452 -1.80 13.39 -16.57
N VAL A 453 -1.13 12.75 -17.53
CA VAL A 453 -0.38 11.51 -17.31
C VAL A 453 1.02 11.67 -17.92
N THR A 454 2.04 11.54 -17.10
CA THR A 454 3.44 11.64 -17.54
C THR A 454 4.01 10.24 -17.76
N PHE A 455 4.78 10.05 -18.82
CA PHE A 455 5.38 8.76 -19.19
C PHE A 455 6.91 8.80 -19.23
N ASP A 456 7.55 7.65 -18.98
CA ASP A 456 9.01 7.51 -18.85
C ASP A 456 9.84 7.67 -20.15
N GLY A 457 9.18 7.83 -21.30
CA GLY A 457 9.81 8.04 -22.61
C GLY A 457 10.19 6.77 -23.37
N THR A 458 9.81 5.58 -22.89
CA THR A 458 10.14 4.30 -23.55
C THR A 458 9.06 3.83 -24.54
N ASP A 459 9.27 2.69 -25.21
CA ASP A 459 8.34 2.13 -26.20
C ASP A 459 6.98 1.83 -25.56
N PRO A 460 5.83 2.12 -26.19
CA PRO A 460 4.50 1.97 -25.60
C PRO A 460 4.13 0.56 -25.15
N ALA A 461 4.75 -0.48 -25.71
CA ALA A 461 4.58 -1.86 -25.22
C ALA A 461 5.31 -2.11 -23.88
N THR A 462 6.10 -1.13 -23.41
CA THR A 462 6.96 -1.21 -22.22
C THR A 462 6.93 0.04 -21.32
N ARG A 463 6.30 1.13 -21.78
CA ARG A 463 6.29 2.44 -21.12
C ARG A 463 5.60 2.40 -19.77
N LYS A 464 5.97 3.33 -18.91
CA LYS A 464 5.41 3.44 -17.56
C LYS A 464 4.92 4.84 -17.29
N ILE A 465 3.80 4.91 -16.60
CA ILE A 465 3.31 6.15 -16.01
C ILE A 465 4.25 6.53 -14.85
N THR A 466 4.71 7.77 -14.85
CA THR A 466 5.62 8.35 -13.85
C THR A 466 4.93 9.34 -12.92
N ASP A 467 3.88 10.02 -13.41
CA ASP A 467 2.97 10.88 -12.64
C ASP A 467 1.53 10.77 -13.18
N ILE A 468 0.55 10.88 -12.29
CA ILE A 468 -0.86 11.11 -12.61
C ILE A 468 -1.33 12.25 -11.72
N SER A 469 -1.87 13.30 -12.32
CA SER A 469 -2.44 14.44 -11.60
C SER A 469 -3.70 14.96 -12.30
N PHE A 470 -4.59 15.60 -11.54
CA PHE A 470 -5.93 16.00 -11.98
C PHE A 470 -6.15 17.51 -11.84
N GLY A 471 -7.23 18.04 -12.40
CA GLY A 471 -7.55 19.46 -12.43
C GLY A 471 -6.75 20.23 -13.49
N HIS A 472 -6.39 19.58 -14.61
CA HIS A 472 -5.55 20.20 -15.64
C HIS A 472 -6.34 20.69 -16.85
N HIS A 473 -6.15 21.98 -17.13
CA HIS A 473 -6.58 22.70 -18.34
C HIS A 473 -6.13 22.12 -19.71
N ARG A 474 -5.52 20.94 -19.75
CA ARG A 474 -5.31 20.10 -20.95
C ARG A 474 -5.11 18.67 -20.46
N ASN A 475 -5.82 17.70 -21.03
CA ASN A 475 -5.53 16.28 -20.80
C ASN A 475 -4.26 15.92 -21.57
N GLU A 476 -3.13 16.02 -20.88
CA GLU A 476 -1.79 15.90 -21.45
C GLU A 476 -1.17 14.53 -21.22
N VAL A 477 -0.71 13.90 -22.29
CA VAL A 477 0.34 12.87 -22.27
C VAL A 477 1.67 13.60 -22.39
N ARG A 478 2.43 13.63 -21.30
CA ARG A 478 3.73 14.30 -21.28
C ARG A 478 4.86 13.27 -21.31
N ILE A 479 5.65 13.30 -22.38
CA ILE A 479 6.76 12.38 -22.62
C ILE A 479 8.04 13.05 -22.11
N GLU A 480 8.47 12.72 -20.89
CA GLU A 480 9.75 13.20 -20.35
C GLU A 480 10.85 12.15 -20.53
N ASN A 481 12.10 12.59 -20.68
CA ASN A 481 13.25 11.69 -20.65
C ASN A 481 13.53 11.23 -19.21
N ALA A 482 12.89 10.13 -18.81
CA ALA A 482 13.20 9.29 -17.65
C ALA A 482 13.47 10.02 -16.30
N LYS A 483 12.41 10.29 -15.53
CA LYS A 483 12.47 10.31 -14.06
C LYS A 483 11.67 9.10 -13.53
N PRO A 484 12.20 8.30 -12.58
CA PRO A 484 11.60 7.00 -12.24
C PRO A 484 10.20 7.13 -11.61
N SER A 485 9.31 6.21 -11.99
CA SER A 485 7.95 6.07 -11.45
C SER A 485 7.95 5.57 -9.99
N VAL A 486 7.01 6.07 -9.18
CA VAL A 486 6.73 5.57 -7.82
C VAL A 486 6.22 4.12 -7.89
N PRO A 487 6.94 3.10 -7.39
CA PRO A 487 6.49 1.71 -7.46
C PRO A 487 5.27 1.51 -6.57
N THR A 488 4.30 0.67 -6.95
CA THR A 488 3.15 0.34 -6.08
C THR A 488 3.54 -0.59 -4.93
N GLN A 489 2.92 -0.42 -3.76
CA GLN A 489 3.23 -1.24 -2.58
C GLN A 489 2.67 -2.66 -2.78
N PRO A 490 3.48 -3.73 -2.65
CA PRO A 490 2.99 -5.11 -2.67
C PRO A 490 2.08 -5.41 -1.46
N LYS A 491 1.55 -6.64 -1.45
CA LYS A 491 0.99 -7.24 -0.23
C LYS A 491 2.14 -7.67 0.69
N ALA A 492 1.96 -7.54 2.00
CA ALA A 492 2.90 -8.09 2.97
C ALA A 492 2.97 -9.63 2.90
N ASP A 493 4.18 -10.17 3.09
CA ASP A 493 4.43 -11.58 3.38
C ASP A 493 4.81 -11.78 4.85
N ALA A 494 5.07 -13.04 5.26
CA ALA A 494 5.35 -13.37 6.65
C ALA A 494 6.58 -12.66 7.24
N ILE A 495 7.58 -12.28 6.43
CA ILE A 495 8.73 -11.49 6.87
C ILE A 495 8.34 -10.01 6.98
N THR A 496 7.58 -9.49 6.01
CA THR A 496 7.07 -8.12 6.01
C THR A 496 6.18 -7.86 7.25
N ASP A 497 5.30 -8.80 7.59
CA ASP A 497 4.44 -8.78 8.79
C ASP A 497 5.24 -8.61 10.09
N LEU A 498 6.37 -9.32 10.21
CA LEU A 498 7.24 -9.25 11.40
C LEU A 498 7.93 -7.89 11.54
N LEU A 499 7.97 -7.09 10.48
CA LEU A 499 8.66 -5.80 10.42
C LEU A 499 7.70 -4.60 10.39
N THR A 500 6.39 -4.84 10.52
CA THR A 500 5.32 -3.82 10.39
C THR A 500 5.51 -2.59 11.28
N ASP A 501 6.19 -2.72 12.42
CA ASP A 501 6.57 -1.60 13.31
C ASP A 501 7.38 -0.51 12.61
N TYR A 502 8.08 -0.84 11.52
CA TYR A 502 8.87 0.12 10.74
C TYR A 502 7.99 1.26 10.17
N ASN A 503 6.72 0.97 9.87
CA ASN A 503 5.73 1.97 9.44
C ASN A 503 5.48 3.07 10.48
N ASN A 504 5.85 2.88 11.76
CA ASN A 504 5.78 3.93 12.78
C ASN A 504 6.85 5.03 12.59
N TYR A 505 7.91 4.73 11.83
CA TYR A 505 9.06 5.62 11.62
C TYR A 505 9.10 6.10 10.16
N PHE A 506 9.01 5.17 9.21
CA PHE A 506 9.06 5.46 7.77
C PHE A 506 8.00 4.68 7.00
N ASP A 507 7.31 5.40 6.10
CA ASP A 507 6.26 4.90 5.22
C ASP A 507 6.33 5.69 3.90
N PHE A 508 7.04 5.11 2.93
CA PHE A 508 7.14 5.63 1.57
C PHE A 508 5.77 5.87 0.92
N TYR A 509 4.75 5.10 1.31
CA TYR A 509 3.47 5.07 0.63
C TYR A 509 2.52 6.14 1.15
N ASN A 510 2.26 6.19 2.44
CA ASN A 510 1.19 7.00 3.03
C ASN A 510 1.69 8.22 3.83
N ALA A 511 3.01 8.48 3.91
CA ALA A 511 3.55 9.51 4.81
C ALA A 511 4.61 10.45 4.22
N ASN A 512 4.82 10.44 2.90
CA ASN A 512 5.95 11.14 2.25
C ASN A 512 7.29 10.82 2.93
N GLY A 513 7.52 9.53 3.23
CA GLY A 513 8.73 9.09 3.94
C GLY A 513 8.54 9.06 5.45
N VAL A 514 9.07 10.03 6.19
CA VAL A 514 9.12 9.96 7.67
C VAL A 514 7.78 10.35 8.31
N LYS A 515 7.29 9.52 9.24
CA LYS A 515 6.09 9.85 10.04
C LYS A 515 6.36 11.08 10.92
N ASN A 516 5.43 12.03 10.96
CA ASN A 516 5.58 13.26 11.76
C ASN A 516 5.23 13.04 13.25
N THR A 517 5.96 12.14 13.93
CA THR A 517 5.89 11.96 15.40
C THR A 517 7.26 12.18 16.01
N ASP A 518 7.32 12.56 17.29
CA ASP A 518 8.61 12.82 17.94
C ASP A 518 9.41 11.53 18.20
N VAL A 519 8.70 10.40 18.36
CA VAL A 519 9.31 9.06 18.37
C VAL A 519 9.97 8.77 17.01
N ALA A 520 9.25 8.98 15.90
CA ALA A 520 9.80 8.77 14.56
C ALA A 520 11.03 9.64 14.28
N LYS A 521 10.96 10.95 14.59
CA LYS A 521 12.08 11.89 14.45
C LYS A 521 13.29 11.48 15.28
N SER A 522 13.07 11.01 16.53
CA SER A 522 14.17 10.55 17.40
C SER A 522 14.79 9.25 16.90
N VAL A 523 14.01 8.35 16.32
CA VAL A 523 14.48 7.07 15.77
C VAL A 523 15.24 7.29 14.48
N THR A 524 14.67 7.96 13.48
CA THR A 524 15.35 8.19 12.19
C THR A 524 16.61 9.03 12.35
N LYS A 525 16.62 10.02 13.27
CA LYS A 525 17.85 10.77 13.58
C LYS A 525 18.95 9.88 14.16
N HIS A 526 18.62 8.95 15.06
CA HIS A 526 19.61 8.02 15.63
C HIS A 526 20.13 7.05 14.56
N ASP A 527 19.24 6.53 13.72
CA ASP A 527 19.56 5.64 12.59
C ASP A 527 20.54 6.33 11.62
N ASP A 528 20.25 7.58 11.23
CA ASP A 528 21.08 8.42 10.34
C ASP A 528 22.43 8.80 10.95
N ASP A 529 22.44 9.33 12.19
CA ASP A 529 23.67 9.78 12.86
C ASP A 529 24.62 8.61 13.14
N LEU A 530 24.10 7.45 13.56
CA LEU A 530 24.88 6.26 13.82
C LEU A 530 25.41 5.63 12.52
N THR A 531 24.61 5.63 11.45
CA THR A 531 25.05 5.22 10.11
C THR A 531 26.26 6.05 9.66
N ALA A 532 26.16 7.38 9.76
CA ALA A 532 27.25 8.28 9.43
C ALA A 532 28.49 8.06 10.32
N SER A 533 28.32 7.85 11.63
CA SER A 533 29.46 7.63 12.53
C SER A 533 30.23 6.34 12.21
N ILE A 534 29.53 5.21 12.04
CA ILE A 534 30.13 3.91 11.75
C ILE A 534 30.91 3.95 10.42
N ASN A 535 30.27 4.45 9.35
CA ASN A 535 30.91 4.61 8.03
C ASN A 535 32.14 5.52 8.09
N ASN A 536 32.03 6.70 8.72
CA ASN A 536 33.14 7.66 8.76
C ASN A 536 34.35 7.17 9.57
N LYS A 537 34.10 6.41 10.66
CA LYS A 537 35.14 5.84 11.51
C LYS A 537 35.89 4.72 10.78
N ALA A 538 35.17 3.83 10.10
CA ALA A 538 35.76 2.71 9.37
C ALA A 538 36.57 3.17 8.14
N PHE A 539 36.03 4.08 7.32
CA PHE A 539 36.70 4.58 6.11
C PHE A 539 38.09 5.21 6.39
N GLY A 540 38.30 5.76 7.59
CA GLY A 540 39.54 6.42 7.97
C GLY A 540 39.89 7.59 7.04
N ALA A 541 41.02 7.46 6.35
CA ALA A 541 41.57 8.49 5.46
C ALA A 541 41.13 8.35 3.99
N ASP A 542 41.02 7.13 3.45
CA ASP A 542 40.89 6.90 2.01
C ASP A 542 40.09 5.64 1.59
N GLY A 543 39.34 5.02 2.53
CA GLY A 543 38.46 3.88 2.28
C GLY A 543 39.18 2.57 1.98
N LYS A 544 40.40 2.39 2.50
CA LYS A 544 41.24 1.20 2.33
C LYS A 544 41.74 0.62 3.64
N THR A 545 41.02 0.83 4.74
CA THR A 545 41.33 0.17 6.01
C THR A 545 41.06 -1.32 5.94
N ASP A 546 41.62 -2.09 6.87
CA ASP A 546 41.31 -3.52 7.00
C ASP A 546 39.81 -3.76 7.25
N GLN A 547 39.10 -2.81 7.88
CA GLN A 547 37.65 -2.86 8.06
C GLN A 547 36.89 -2.65 6.74
N ASP A 548 37.33 -1.72 5.90
CA ASP A 548 36.77 -1.52 4.56
C ASP A 548 36.97 -2.78 3.70
N GLN A 549 38.18 -3.36 3.69
CA GLN A 549 38.48 -4.58 2.92
C GLN A 549 37.67 -5.79 3.41
N ARG A 550 37.49 -5.93 4.73
CA ARG A 550 36.63 -6.96 5.33
C ARG A 550 35.16 -6.75 5.00
N ALA A 551 34.69 -5.51 4.99
CA ALA A 551 33.32 -5.19 4.59
C ALA A 551 33.05 -5.48 3.10
N LEU A 552 34.05 -5.31 2.23
CA LEU A 552 33.99 -5.75 0.83
C LEU A 552 33.96 -7.29 0.72
N SER A 553 34.77 -8.02 1.49
CA SER A 553 34.71 -9.49 1.57
C SER A 553 33.33 -9.99 2.01
N ASP A 554 32.76 -9.39 3.05
CA ASP A 554 31.41 -9.70 3.56
C ASP A 554 30.31 -9.34 2.54
N ALA A 555 30.59 -8.43 1.62
CA ALA A 555 29.66 -8.05 0.56
C ALA A 555 29.58 -9.05 -0.61
N GLN A 556 30.53 -9.97 -0.75
CA GLN A 556 30.52 -10.97 -1.84
C GLN A 556 29.43 -12.04 -1.69
N MET A 557 28.67 -12.05 -0.59
CA MET A 557 27.69 -13.10 -0.26
C MET A 557 28.28 -14.53 -0.36
N ASN A 558 29.53 -14.68 0.08
CA ASN A 558 30.25 -15.94 0.11
C ASN A 558 30.44 -16.36 1.57
N SER A 559 29.57 -17.24 2.09
CA SER A 559 29.58 -17.66 3.49
C SER A 559 30.86 -18.39 3.91
N THR A 560 31.58 -19.04 2.99
CA THR A 560 32.92 -19.58 3.26
C THR A 560 33.91 -18.47 3.59
N ASN A 561 33.95 -17.38 2.79
CA ASN A 561 34.84 -16.24 3.04
C ASN A 561 34.38 -15.38 4.21
N THR A 562 33.07 -15.24 4.42
CA THR A 562 32.49 -14.43 5.51
C THR A 562 32.61 -15.10 6.88
N LEU A 563 32.38 -16.41 7.00
CA LEU A 563 32.16 -17.05 8.31
C LEU A 563 33.32 -17.93 8.82
N TYR A 564 34.34 -18.23 8.01
CA TYR A 564 35.40 -19.17 8.44
C TYR A 564 36.16 -18.67 9.68
N ASP A 565 36.41 -17.37 9.81
CA ASP A 565 37.15 -16.79 10.94
C ASP A 565 36.33 -16.77 12.24
N ALA A 566 35.02 -17.01 12.18
CA ALA A 566 34.20 -17.28 13.36
C ALA A 566 34.65 -18.54 14.10
N LEU A 567 35.25 -19.51 13.39
CA LEU A 567 35.73 -20.77 13.95
C LEU A 567 37.17 -20.64 14.50
N GLY A 568 37.74 -19.43 14.54
CA GLY A 568 39.13 -19.19 14.91
C GLY A 568 40.14 -19.63 13.85
N PRO A 569 41.44 -19.38 14.06
CA PRO A 569 42.47 -19.47 13.02
C PRO A 569 42.85 -20.91 12.61
N VAL A 570 42.40 -21.94 13.35
CA VAL A 570 42.68 -23.36 13.06
C VAL A 570 41.46 -24.03 12.41
N LEU A 571 40.37 -24.19 13.15
CA LEU A 571 39.13 -24.83 12.66
C LEU A 571 38.52 -24.06 11.48
N GLY A 572 38.65 -22.73 11.46
CA GLY A 572 38.27 -21.90 10.31
C GLY A 572 39.03 -22.21 9.03
N GLN A 573 40.34 -22.43 9.12
CA GLN A 573 41.16 -22.79 7.95
C GLN A 573 40.84 -24.20 7.45
N TYR A 574 40.52 -25.14 8.35
CA TYR A 574 40.01 -26.46 7.95
C TYR A 574 38.67 -26.34 7.21
N TYR A 575 37.70 -25.62 7.78
CA TYR A 575 36.39 -25.40 7.17
C TYR A 575 36.51 -24.74 5.79
N LYS A 576 37.24 -23.62 5.68
CA LYS A 576 37.45 -22.92 4.41
C LYS A 576 38.11 -23.81 3.37
N THR A 577 39.22 -24.47 3.73
CA THR A 577 39.93 -25.40 2.83
C THR A 577 39.01 -26.54 2.36
N ALA A 578 38.11 -27.02 3.22
CA ALA A 578 37.20 -28.10 2.87
C ALA A 578 36.06 -27.64 1.94
N MET A 579 35.46 -26.48 2.21
CA MET A 579 34.44 -25.86 1.36
C MET A 579 35.00 -25.52 -0.03
N ASP A 580 36.17 -24.87 -0.09
CA ASP A 580 36.82 -24.46 -1.35
C ASP A 580 37.22 -25.67 -2.21
N ASN A 581 37.63 -26.78 -1.58
CA ASN A 581 37.96 -28.04 -2.27
C ASN A 581 36.73 -28.97 -2.46
N GLY A 582 35.51 -28.52 -2.17
CA GLY A 582 34.29 -29.32 -2.36
C GLY A 582 34.17 -30.57 -1.48
N LYS A 583 34.91 -30.64 -0.37
CA LYS A 583 34.94 -31.78 0.56
C LYS A 583 33.78 -31.81 1.56
N LEU A 584 32.97 -30.75 1.60
CA LEU A 584 31.79 -30.64 2.46
C LEU A 584 30.47 -30.48 1.65
N PRO A 585 30.10 -31.43 0.77
CA PRO A 585 28.91 -31.32 -0.06
C PRO A 585 27.59 -31.28 0.73
N GLN A 586 27.43 -32.01 1.83
CA GLN A 586 26.21 -31.96 2.66
C GLN A 586 26.09 -30.62 3.39
N THR A 587 27.20 -30.12 3.93
CA THR A 587 27.28 -28.80 4.58
C THR A 587 26.93 -27.70 3.60
N LYS A 588 27.49 -27.75 2.38
CA LYS A 588 27.18 -26.80 1.31
C LYS A 588 25.71 -26.88 0.85
N ALA A 589 25.15 -28.08 0.75
CA ALA A 589 23.74 -28.27 0.39
C ALA A 589 22.79 -27.72 1.47
N PHE A 590 23.04 -28.05 2.74
CA PHE A 590 22.25 -27.52 3.86
C PHE A 590 22.33 -25.98 3.94
N LEU A 591 23.53 -25.39 3.83
CA LEU A 591 23.68 -23.93 3.83
C LEU A 591 23.00 -23.28 2.61
N ALA A 592 22.95 -23.93 1.44
CA ALA A 592 22.14 -23.45 0.32
C ALA A 592 20.63 -23.46 0.64
N THR A 593 20.10 -24.56 1.21
CA THR A 593 18.70 -24.63 1.69
C THR A 593 18.41 -23.56 2.76
N MET A 594 19.37 -23.24 3.64
CA MET A 594 19.22 -22.15 4.61
C MET A 594 19.21 -20.78 3.94
N ASN A 595 19.99 -20.54 2.89
CA ASN A 595 19.91 -19.30 2.11
C ASN A 595 18.50 -19.05 1.56
N GLU A 596 17.88 -20.10 1.02
CA GLU A 596 16.52 -20.06 0.45
C GLU A 596 15.41 -19.86 1.51
N SER A 597 15.71 -20.02 2.81
CA SER A 597 14.71 -19.97 3.89
C SER A 597 14.14 -18.58 4.21
N ALA A 598 14.77 -17.50 3.72
CA ALA A 598 14.28 -16.13 3.89
C ALA A 598 14.59 -15.26 2.67
N SER A 599 13.59 -14.51 2.20
CA SER A 599 13.76 -13.48 1.17
C SER A 599 13.35 -12.10 1.70
N THR A 600 14.04 -11.06 1.25
CA THR A 600 13.72 -9.67 1.59
C THR A 600 13.03 -8.93 0.44
N GLY A 601 12.79 -9.58 -0.70
CA GLY A 601 12.26 -8.94 -1.92
C GLY A 601 10.93 -8.23 -1.69
N THR A 602 9.95 -8.93 -1.10
CA THR A 602 8.63 -8.38 -0.77
C THR A 602 8.75 -7.20 0.19
N ALA A 603 9.47 -7.37 1.30
CA ALA A 603 9.64 -6.33 2.32
C ALA A 603 10.34 -5.09 1.75
N LYS A 604 11.38 -5.25 0.92
CA LYS A 604 12.05 -4.12 0.24
C LYS A 604 11.10 -3.34 -0.66
N ALA A 605 10.31 -4.04 -1.46
CA ALA A 605 9.30 -3.42 -2.30
C ALA A 605 8.12 -2.84 -1.48
N TYR A 606 7.86 -3.35 -0.27
CA TYR A 606 6.84 -2.86 0.65
C TYR A 606 7.26 -1.59 1.38
N TYR A 607 8.52 -1.45 1.77
CA TYR A 607 8.98 -0.31 2.58
C TYR A 607 9.69 0.79 1.77
N GLN A 608 10.38 0.47 0.66
CA GLN A 608 11.05 1.43 -0.25
C GLN A 608 11.85 2.56 0.45
N HIS A 609 12.62 2.22 1.50
CA HIS A 609 13.47 3.19 2.18
C HIS A 609 14.71 3.56 1.31
N PRO A 610 15.01 4.85 1.07
CA PRO A 610 16.22 5.27 0.34
C PRO A 610 17.49 4.89 1.11
N ARG A 611 18.56 4.52 0.39
CA ARG A 611 19.86 4.19 0.99
C ARG A 611 20.58 5.43 1.56
N PRO A 612 21.59 5.28 2.44
CA PRO A 612 22.22 6.44 3.09
C PRO A 612 22.96 7.39 2.13
N TYR A 613 23.40 6.91 0.96
CA TYR A 613 24.32 7.61 0.04
C TYR A 613 23.67 8.23 -1.22
N ILE A 614 22.35 8.11 -1.39
CA ILE A 614 21.61 8.61 -2.58
C ILE A 614 20.84 9.90 -2.24
N ASP A 615 20.27 10.58 -3.24
CA ASP A 615 19.31 11.64 -2.95
C ASP A 615 18.07 11.07 -2.25
N ARG A 616 17.97 11.36 -0.95
CA ARG A 616 16.88 10.92 -0.08
C ARG A 616 15.63 11.77 -0.27
N VAL A 617 15.74 12.98 -0.83
CA VAL A 617 14.61 13.89 -1.06
C VAL A 617 13.77 13.43 -2.25
N ASN A 618 14.38 12.96 -3.35
CA ASN A 618 13.69 12.57 -4.59
C ASN A 618 13.86 11.07 -4.92
N PHE A 619 13.49 10.18 -4.01
CA PHE A 619 13.65 8.75 -4.20
C PHE A 619 12.52 8.12 -5.02
N GLN A 620 12.87 7.37 -6.09
CA GLN A 620 11.92 6.65 -6.96
C GLN A 620 10.70 7.51 -7.39
N GLY A 621 10.95 8.78 -7.78
CA GLY A 621 9.90 9.71 -8.22
C GLY A 621 9.13 10.40 -7.09
N LYS A 622 9.19 9.91 -5.85
CA LYS A 622 8.49 10.51 -4.71
C LYS A 622 9.35 11.54 -3.98
N THR A 623 8.75 12.65 -3.60
CA THR A 623 9.37 13.61 -2.67
C THR A 623 9.21 13.10 -1.23
N LEU A 624 10.32 12.93 -0.51
CA LEU A 624 10.34 12.44 0.87
C LEU A 624 10.77 13.55 1.84
N ASN A 625 10.02 13.68 2.93
CA ASN A 625 10.29 14.56 4.07
C ASN A 625 11.26 13.84 5.03
N ILE A 626 12.55 13.83 4.69
CA ILE A 626 13.63 13.12 5.39
C ILE A 626 14.89 14.01 5.41
N ASP A 627 15.89 13.68 6.25
CA ASP A 627 17.16 14.42 6.28
C ASP A 627 17.90 14.31 4.93
N ASP A 628 18.01 15.44 4.23
CA ASP A 628 18.70 15.58 2.94
C ASP A 628 20.23 15.61 3.10
N THR A 629 20.73 15.86 4.31
CA THR A 629 22.16 16.01 4.58
C THR A 629 22.91 14.69 4.63
N LEU A 630 22.27 13.57 4.99
CA LEU A 630 22.95 12.29 5.23
C LEU A 630 23.84 11.84 4.05
N GLN A 631 23.39 12.01 2.80
CA GLN A 631 24.19 11.66 1.61
C GLN A 631 25.56 12.37 1.58
N ASN A 632 25.64 13.59 2.12
CA ASN A 632 26.86 14.38 2.24
C ASN A 632 27.69 14.01 3.49
N ARG A 633 27.13 13.21 4.40
CA ARG A 633 27.79 12.66 5.60
C ARG A 633 28.32 11.24 5.38
N ILE A 634 28.01 10.57 4.27
CA ILE A 634 28.46 9.22 3.95
C ILE A 634 29.64 9.25 2.96
N LYS A 635 30.65 8.42 3.23
CA LYS A 635 31.81 8.21 2.35
C LYS A 635 31.65 6.88 1.59
N LYS A 636 31.66 6.93 0.25
CA LYS A 636 31.68 5.73 -0.62
C LYS A 636 33.04 5.04 -0.53
N VAL A 637 33.07 3.76 -0.19
CA VAL A 637 34.28 2.92 -0.14
C VAL A 637 34.71 2.59 -1.58
N PRO A 638 35.93 2.98 -2.04
CA PRO A 638 36.30 2.87 -3.46
C PRO A 638 36.26 1.45 -4.03
N GLY A 639 36.50 0.43 -3.20
CA GLY A 639 36.39 -0.97 -3.63
C GLY A 639 34.96 -1.43 -3.94
N TYR A 640 33.93 -0.67 -3.52
CA TYR A 640 32.53 -0.95 -3.84
C TYR A 640 32.06 -0.21 -5.12
N GLU A 641 32.85 0.77 -5.60
CA GLU A 641 32.66 1.43 -6.91
C GLU A 641 33.22 0.60 -8.08
N ASN A 642 34.08 -0.39 -7.79
CA ASN A 642 34.60 -1.38 -8.73
C ASN A 642 34.64 -2.74 -8.03
N PHE A 643 33.46 -3.25 -7.65
CA PHE A 643 33.30 -4.41 -6.79
C PHE A 643 33.43 -5.72 -7.56
N ASP A 644 34.32 -6.61 -7.11
CA ASP A 644 34.44 -7.97 -7.62
C ASP A 644 33.60 -8.93 -6.75
N TRP A 645 32.57 -9.54 -7.36
CA TRP A 645 31.71 -10.53 -6.74
C TRP A 645 32.39 -11.89 -6.50
N GLY A 646 33.55 -12.14 -7.13
CA GLY A 646 34.28 -13.41 -7.00
C GLY A 646 33.65 -14.59 -7.76
N ASP A 647 32.64 -14.34 -8.60
CA ASP A 647 31.95 -15.32 -9.45
C ASP A 647 32.60 -15.51 -10.83
N GLY A 648 33.62 -14.72 -11.15
CA GLY A 648 34.25 -14.67 -12.48
C GLY A 648 33.59 -13.68 -13.45
N GLY A 649 32.63 -12.89 -12.98
CA GLY A 649 32.06 -11.75 -13.70
C GLY A 649 33.05 -10.60 -13.89
N LYS A 650 32.54 -9.47 -14.42
CA LYS A 650 33.29 -8.21 -14.45
C LYS A 650 32.93 -7.39 -13.21
N PRO A 651 33.89 -6.69 -12.58
CA PRO A 651 33.56 -5.76 -11.51
C PRO A 651 32.57 -4.68 -11.94
N SER A 652 31.69 -4.26 -11.03
CA SER A 652 30.67 -3.22 -11.27
C SER A 652 30.59 -2.21 -10.12
N ASN A 653 29.91 -1.08 -10.34
CA ASN A 653 29.72 -0.06 -9.31
C ASN A 653 28.45 -0.35 -8.50
N GLN A 654 28.62 -0.93 -7.32
CA GLN A 654 27.50 -1.36 -6.48
C GLN A 654 26.73 -0.20 -5.83
N TYR A 655 27.29 1.01 -5.79
CA TYR A 655 26.49 2.18 -5.40
C TYR A 655 25.46 2.55 -6.47
N GLU A 656 25.81 2.41 -7.74
CA GLU A 656 24.89 2.71 -8.86
C GLU A 656 23.93 1.53 -9.13
N ASP A 657 24.42 0.28 -9.11
CA ASP A 657 23.59 -0.92 -9.28
C ASP A 657 22.48 -1.03 -8.21
N LEU A 658 22.75 -0.55 -6.99
CA LEU A 658 21.79 -0.54 -5.88
C LEU A 658 20.99 0.75 -5.75
N TYR A 659 21.19 1.76 -6.62
CA TYR A 659 20.59 3.10 -6.48
C TYR A 659 19.07 3.07 -6.34
N ASN A 660 18.38 2.30 -7.18
CA ASN A 660 16.90 2.18 -7.16
C ASN A 660 16.38 1.08 -6.21
N SER A 661 17.24 0.45 -5.40
CA SER A 661 16.88 -0.68 -4.53
C SER A 661 16.68 -0.27 -3.08
N GLY A 662 15.47 -0.44 -2.53
CA GLY A 662 15.14 -0.09 -1.14
C GLY A 662 16.06 -0.73 -0.09
N SER A 663 16.43 0.03 0.94
CA SER A 663 17.38 -0.38 1.99
C SER A 663 16.77 -1.40 2.95
N PHE A 664 15.58 -1.12 3.48
CA PHE A 664 14.98 -1.89 4.57
C PHE A 664 14.17 -3.11 4.06
N PRO A 665 14.29 -4.29 4.68
CA PRO A 665 15.40 -4.76 5.54
C PRO A 665 16.63 -5.13 4.71
N SER A 666 17.81 -5.23 5.34
CA SER A 666 19.06 -5.55 4.64
C SER A 666 19.14 -7.00 4.19
N GLY A 667 18.92 -7.26 2.89
CA GLY A 667 19.03 -8.60 2.31
C GLY A 667 20.41 -9.26 2.44
N HIS A 668 21.49 -8.46 2.42
CA HIS A 668 22.84 -8.98 2.71
C HIS A 668 23.00 -9.38 4.19
N THR A 669 22.33 -8.68 5.10
CA THR A 669 22.27 -9.09 6.51
C THR A 669 21.41 -10.35 6.66
N THR A 670 20.27 -10.45 5.98
CA THR A 670 19.46 -11.68 5.98
C THR A 670 20.26 -12.87 5.46
N PHE A 671 21.05 -12.72 4.39
CA PHE A 671 22.01 -13.73 3.94
C PHE A 671 23.01 -14.10 5.04
N ALA A 672 23.68 -13.11 5.65
CA ALA A 672 24.63 -13.37 6.72
C ALA A 672 23.97 -14.13 7.90
N PHE A 673 22.73 -13.80 8.25
CA PHE A 673 21.98 -14.45 9.31
C PHE A 673 21.41 -15.83 8.92
N THR A 674 21.01 -16.08 7.67
CA THR A 674 20.58 -17.43 7.27
C THR A 674 21.76 -18.39 7.19
N GLN A 675 22.88 -17.97 6.60
CA GLN A 675 24.13 -18.72 6.59
C GLN A 675 24.68 -18.91 8.01
N GLY A 676 24.63 -17.85 8.79
CA GLY A 676 25.12 -17.78 10.17
C GLY A 676 24.37 -18.66 11.15
N ALA A 677 23.05 -18.46 11.25
CA ALA A 677 22.19 -19.28 12.11
C ALA A 677 22.13 -20.73 11.62
N GLY A 678 22.23 -20.97 10.31
CA GLY A 678 22.41 -22.31 9.75
C GLY A 678 23.70 -22.97 10.23
N LEU A 679 24.85 -22.31 10.08
CA LEU A 679 26.14 -22.82 10.53
C LEU A 679 26.19 -23.01 12.05
N ALA A 680 25.65 -22.07 12.83
CA ALA A 680 25.52 -22.19 14.29
C ALA A 680 24.54 -23.30 14.71
N TYR A 681 23.54 -23.63 13.90
CA TYR A 681 22.65 -24.76 14.17
C TYR A 681 23.33 -26.11 13.97
N ILE A 682 24.27 -26.25 13.02
CA ILE A 682 25.04 -27.50 12.83
C ILE A 682 26.36 -27.54 13.62
N LEU A 683 26.87 -26.41 14.09
CA LEU A 683 28.07 -26.28 14.92
C LEU A 683 27.85 -25.35 16.15
N PRO A 684 26.86 -25.64 17.01
CA PRO A 684 26.50 -24.80 18.16
C PRO A 684 27.60 -24.66 19.21
N GLU A 685 28.62 -25.54 19.20
CA GLU A 685 29.80 -25.45 20.05
C GLU A 685 30.55 -24.11 19.90
N LEU A 686 30.49 -23.52 18.70
CA LEU A 686 31.02 -22.20 18.33
C LEU A 686 29.89 -21.23 17.94
N GLY A 687 28.64 -21.54 18.31
CA GLY A 687 27.46 -20.73 18.06
C GLY A 687 27.55 -19.28 18.56
N PRO A 688 28.14 -18.98 19.74
CA PRO A 688 28.36 -17.60 20.19
C PRO A 688 29.27 -16.80 19.24
N GLU A 689 30.37 -17.39 18.81
CA GLU A 689 31.34 -16.78 17.90
C GLU A 689 30.74 -16.58 16.50
N ILE A 690 30.07 -17.60 15.95
CA ILE A 690 29.38 -17.55 14.66
C ILE A 690 28.32 -16.45 14.66
N MET A 691 27.42 -16.42 15.65
CA MET A 691 26.37 -15.39 15.71
C MET A 691 26.95 -13.98 15.90
N THR A 692 28.10 -13.83 16.57
CA THR A 692 28.78 -12.53 16.71
C THR A 692 29.44 -12.09 15.40
N ARG A 693 30.13 -12.99 14.68
CA ARG A 693 30.69 -12.69 13.35
C ARG A 693 29.60 -12.32 12.34
N VAL A 694 28.43 -12.94 12.47
CA VAL A 694 27.24 -12.66 11.65
C VAL A 694 26.66 -11.27 11.93
N SER A 695 26.60 -10.83 13.19
CA SER A 695 26.19 -9.46 13.51
C SER A 695 27.22 -8.42 13.02
N GLU A 696 28.50 -8.79 12.95
CA GLU A 696 29.53 -7.98 12.32
C GLU A 696 29.37 -7.88 10.80
N ALA A 697 29.11 -8.98 10.09
CA ALA A 697 28.85 -8.95 8.65
C ALA A 697 27.62 -8.07 8.29
N GLY A 698 26.62 -8.01 9.18
CA GLY A 698 25.55 -7.02 9.12
C GLY A 698 26.04 -5.58 9.33
N ASN A 699 26.77 -5.32 10.43
CA ASN A 699 27.36 -4.02 10.75
C ASN A 699 28.29 -3.49 9.63
N ASN A 700 28.98 -4.39 8.93
CA ASN A 700 29.85 -4.07 7.79
C ASN A 700 29.06 -3.58 6.55
N ARG A 701 27.73 -3.74 6.51
CA ARG A 701 26.87 -3.06 5.53
C ARG A 701 26.65 -1.58 5.84
N ILE A 702 26.80 -1.18 7.11
CA ILE A 702 26.85 0.21 7.56
C ILE A 702 28.24 0.80 7.28
N VAL A 703 29.32 0.02 7.44
CA VAL A 703 30.70 0.41 7.03
C VAL A 703 30.74 0.86 5.56
N LEU A 704 30.15 0.08 4.65
CA LEU A 704 30.04 0.45 3.23
C LEU A 704 29.09 1.64 2.97
N GLY A 705 28.36 2.12 3.97
CA GLY A 705 27.42 3.25 3.85
C GLY A 705 26.13 2.93 3.08
N VAL A 706 25.77 1.65 2.91
CA VAL A 706 24.66 1.23 2.02
C VAL A 706 23.41 0.71 2.75
N HIS A 707 23.46 0.62 4.08
CA HIS A 707 22.39 0.17 4.97
C HIS A 707 22.47 0.89 6.33
N TYR A 708 21.33 1.01 7.00
CA TYR A 708 21.17 1.64 8.32
C TYR A 708 21.05 0.59 9.45
N PRO A 709 21.33 0.92 10.72
CA PRO A 709 21.04 0.07 11.89
C PRO A 709 19.67 -0.63 11.87
N LEU A 710 18.57 0.07 11.54
CA LEU A 710 17.25 -0.56 11.42
C LEU A 710 17.20 -1.62 10.30
N ASP A 711 17.87 -1.40 9.15
CA ASP A 711 17.96 -2.42 8.10
C ASP A 711 18.65 -3.69 8.60
N ILE A 712 19.65 -3.55 9.49
CA ILE A 712 20.39 -4.68 10.05
C ILE A 712 19.52 -5.47 11.04
N LEU A 713 18.79 -4.77 11.91
CA LEU A 713 17.83 -5.40 12.84
C LEU A 713 16.71 -6.13 12.08
N GLY A 714 16.15 -5.50 11.04
CA GLY A 714 15.16 -6.17 10.18
C GLY A 714 15.75 -7.37 9.41
N GLY A 715 17.02 -7.28 9.00
CA GLY A 715 17.73 -8.37 8.33
C GLY A 715 18.01 -9.57 9.25
N HIS A 716 18.39 -9.30 10.52
CA HIS A 716 18.56 -10.26 11.61
C HIS A 716 17.24 -11.00 11.87
N ILE A 717 16.14 -10.27 12.13
CA ILE A 717 14.80 -10.83 12.36
C ILE A 717 14.42 -11.81 11.24
N ALA A 718 14.55 -11.38 9.98
CA ALA A 718 14.21 -12.20 8.82
C ALA A 718 15.07 -13.47 8.71
N GLY A 719 16.38 -13.37 8.94
CA GLY A 719 17.30 -14.50 8.80
C GLY A 719 17.17 -15.56 9.90
N GLN A 720 16.96 -15.15 11.15
CA GLN A 720 16.66 -16.09 12.25
C GLN A 720 15.30 -16.76 12.06
N TYR A 721 14.27 -15.99 11.68
CA TYR A 721 12.93 -16.52 11.40
C TYR A 721 12.95 -17.58 10.30
N GLY A 722 13.64 -17.33 9.19
CA GLY A 722 13.75 -18.26 8.06
C GLY A 722 14.36 -19.59 8.46
N VAL A 723 15.58 -19.56 9.01
CA VAL A 723 16.31 -20.77 9.43
C VAL A 723 15.50 -21.57 10.45
N ALA A 724 15.00 -20.91 11.50
CA ALA A 724 14.23 -21.58 12.54
C ALA A 724 12.92 -22.19 12.00
N THR A 725 12.23 -21.52 11.07
CA THR A 725 11.03 -22.05 10.41
C THR A 725 11.35 -23.25 9.54
N ALA A 726 12.44 -23.20 8.76
CA ALA A 726 12.90 -24.32 7.95
C ALA A 726 13.27 -25.53 8.83
N VAL A 727 14.15 -25.37 9.81
CA VAL A 727 14.61 -26.50 10.64
C VAL A 727 13.57 -27.00 11.64
N SER A 728 12.50 -26.25 11.93
CA SER A 728 11.38 -26.71 12.77
C SER A 728 10.26 -27.39 11.98
N SER A 729 9.96 -26.96 10.74
CA SER A 729 8.83 -27.46 9.95
C SER A 729 9.18 -28.41 8.80
N ASP A 730 10.32 -28.25 8.14
CA ASP A 730 10.69 -29.02 6.95
C ASP A 730 11.50 -30.28 7.29
N ALA A 731 11.06 -31.42 6.76
CA ALA A 731 11.73 -32.70 6.91
C ALA A 731 13.01 -32.80 6.05
N LYS A 732 13.07 -32.11 4.90
CA LYS A 732 14.29 -32.03 4.07
C LYS A 732 15.37 -31.24 4.82
N ALA A 733 15.09 -30.02 5.25
CA ALA A 733 16.00 -29.18 6.04
C ALA A 733 16.54 -29.90 7.29
N LYS A 734 15.69 -30.63 8.03
CA LYS A 734 16.13 -31.45 9.18
C LYS A 734 17.08 -32.58 8.78
N THR A 735 16.81 -33.26 7.67
CA THR A 735 17.64 -34.36 7.16
C THR A 735 19.00 -33.84 6.66
N GLU A 736 18.98 -32.74 5.91
CA GLU A 736 20.19 -32.05 5.43
C GLU A 736 21.03 -31.51 6.59
N ALA A 737 20.41 -30.94 7.64
CA ALA A 737 21.12 -30.47 8.83
C ALA A 737 21.85 -31.61 9.57
N ALA A 738 21.21 -32.77 9.71
CA ALA A 738 21.81 -33.93 10.36
C ALA A 738 22.99 -34.50 9.55
N ALA A 739 22.86 -34.56 8.21
CA ALA A 739 23.94 -34.96 7.32
C ALA A 739 25.11 -33.96 7.34
N ALA A 740 24.80 -32.66 7.25
CA ALA A 740 25.77 -31.56 7.32
C ALA A 740 26.54 -31.53 8.64
N ARG A 741 25.85 -31.65 9.78
CA ARG A 741 26.51 -31.72 11.10
C ARG A 741 27.43 -32.93 11.20
N THR A 742 27.00 -34.10 10.73
CA THR A 742 27.85 -35.31 10.73
C THR A 742 29.11 -35.09 9.89
N GLU A 743 28.95 -34.66 8.64
CA GLU A 743 30.04 -34.40 7.70
C GLU A 743 31.04 -33.35 8.21
N LEU A 744 30.55 -32.22 8.72
CA LEU A 744 31.37 -31.13 9.23
C LEU A 744 32.13 -31.53 10.50
N VAL A 745 31.48 -32.18 11.45
CA VAL A 745 32.09 -32.62 12.71
C VAL A 745 33.14 -33.71 12.46
N ASP A 746 32.86 -34.69 11.60
CA ASP A 746 33.81 -35.73 11.22
C ASP A 746 35.02 -35.13 10.49
N TYR A 747 34.82 -34.22 9.54
CA TYR A 747 35.92 -33.59 8.80
C TYR A 747 36.82 -32.76 9.73
N LEU A 748 36.24 -31.87 10.54
CA LEU A 748 36.99 -31.04 11.48
C LEU A 748 37.77 -31.93 12.46
N THR A 749 37.13 -32.93 13.05
CA THR A 749 37.79 -33.89 13.96
C THR A 749 38.94 -34.64 13.27
N ALA A 750 38.78 -35.03 12.00
CA ALA A 750 39.85 -35.69 11.24
C ALA A 750 41.06 -34.77 10.97
N GLN A 751 40.86 -33.48 10.67
CA GLN A 751 41.97 -32.52 10.54
C GLN A 751 42.64 -32.26 11.89
N CYS A 752 41.85 -32.00 12.94
CA CYS A 752 42.36 -31.84 14.31
C CYS A 752 43.19 -33.04 14.78
N LYS A 753 42.83 -34.26 14.37
CA LYS A 753 43.57 -35.48 14.71
C LYS A 753 44.88 -35.61 13.94
N ALA A 754 44.93 -35.17 12.68
CA ALA A 754 46.15 -35.14 11.88
C ALA A 754 47.18 -34.14 12.45
N ASP A 755 46.72 -32.94 12.79
CA ASP A 755 47.57 -31.84 13.31
C ASP A 755 47.77 -31.89 14.84
N LYS A 756 47.21 -32.90 15.51
CA LYS A 756 47.35 -33.22 16.95
C LYS A 756 46.69 -32.23 17.90
N HIS A 757 45.66 -31.52 17.45
CA HIS A 757 44.78 -30.72 18.31
C HIS A 757 43.75 -31.55 19.09
N GLY A 758 43.52 -32.82 18.72
CA GLY A 758 42.66 -33.74 19.46
C GLY A 758 41.92 -34.69 18.52
N ASP A 759 41.31 -35.75 19.07
CA ASP A 759 40.51 -36.70 18.29
C ASP A 759 39.00 -36.69 18.59
N THR A 760 38.54 -35.64 19.25
CA THR A 760 37.14 -35.22 19.30
C THR A 760 37.05 -33.72 18.95
N LEU A 761 35.88 -33.26 18.51
CA LEU A 761 35.63 -31.83 18.27
C LEU A 761 35.82 -30.99 19.55
N GLU A 762 35.30 -31.47 20.69
CA GLU A 762 35.43 -30.84 22.01
C GLU A 762 36.91 -30.65 22.41
N ALA A 763 37.73 -31.70 22.26
CA ALA A 763 39.16 -31.63 22.52
C ALA A 763 39.85 -30.65 21.55
N CYS A 764 39.46 -30.64 20.27
CA CYS A 764 40.01 -29.70 19.31
C CYS A 764 39.66 -28.24 19.62
N ILE A 765 38.39 -27.93 19.89
CA ILE A 765 37.93 -26.59 20.29
C ILE A 765 38.66 -26.12 21.54
N THR A 766 38.84 -27.01 22.53
CA THR A 766 39.54 -26.70 23.78
C THR A 766 41.04 -26.45 23.56
N ASN A 767 41.73 -27.32 22.84
CA ASN A 767 43.18 -27.22 22.61
C ASN A 767 43.56 -26.11 21.62
N THR A 768 42.68 -25.78 20.67
CA THR A 768 42.81 -24.59 19.80
C THR A 768 42.29 -23.31 20.46
N LYS A 769 41.57 -23.42 21.59
CA LYS A 769 40.87 -22.35 22.31
C LYS A 769 39.85 -21.57 21.46
N ALA A 770 39.24 -22.23 20.47
CA ALA A 770 38.33 -21.60 19.51
C ALA A 770 37.02 -21.07 20.13
N ASN A 771 36.64 -21.56 21.32
CA ASN A 771 35.52 -21.09 22.14
C ASN A 771 35.92 -20.02 23.19
N SER A 772 37.15 -19.51 23.13
CA SER A 772 37.69 -18.59 24.13
C SER A 772 38.78 -17.68 23.54
N THR A 773 40.02 -17.76 24.03
CA THR A 773 41.07 -16.75 23.82
C THR A 773 41.78 -16.81 22.47
N GLU A 774 41.50 -17.82 21.63
CA GLU A 774 41.96 -17.90 20.23
C GLU A 774 40.80 -18.27 19.29
N GLY A 775 39.59 -17.87 19.64
CA GLY A 775 38.40 -17.99 18.79
C GLY A 775 38.30 -16.90 17.74
N TYR A 776 37.06 -16.55 17.39
CA TYR A 776 36.75 -15.33 16.66
C TYR A 776 37.36 -14.10 17.37
N LYS A 777 38.11 -13.29 16.61
CA LYS A 777 38.74 -12.05 17.07
C LYS A 777 38.42 -10.91 16.11
N ASN A 778 38.26 -9.71 16.65
CA ASN A 778 37.97 -8.51 15.87
C ASN A 778 38.39 -7.24 16.61
N ASP A 779 39.40 -6.54 16.09
CA ASP A 779 39.91 -5.29 16.69
C ASP A 779 39.10 -4.04 16.30
N PHE A 780 38.15 -4.15 15.36
CA PHE A 780 37.31 -3.04 14.94
C PHE A 780 36.29 -2.67 16.01
N THR A 781 36.21 -1.37 16.29
CA THR A 781 35.26 -0.81 17.25
C THR A 781 34.44 0.28 16.59
N ASP A 782 33.24 0.49 17.09
CA ASP A 782 32.30 1.52 16.64
C ASP A 782 31.54 2.11 17.85
N ASP A 783 30.51 2.94 17.62
CA ASP A 783 29.74 3.55 18.72
C ASP A 783 28.78 2.57 19.42
N VAL A 784 28.56 1.38 18.86
CA VAL A 784 27.80 0.28 19.44
C VAL A 784 28.74 -0.67 20.19
N VAL A 785 29.82 -1.09 19.54
CA VAL A 785 30.83 -2.04 20.04
C VAL A 785 32.13 -1.28 20.32
N LYS A 786 32.26 -0.79 21.56
CA LYS A 786 33.34 0.13 21.98
C LYS A 786 34.65 -0.55 22.38
N THR A 787 34.70 -1.88 22.35
CA THR A 787 35.84 -2.71 22.73
C THR A 787 36.02 -3.83 21.71
N ALA A 788 37.26 -4.17 21.39
CA ALA A 788 37.58 -5.31 20.52
C ALA A 788 36.98 -6.62 21.03
N VAL A 789 36.66 -7.54 20.11
CA VAL A 789 36.35 -8.93 20.42
C VAL A 789 37.64 -9.70 20.54
N THR A 790 37.99 -10.12 21.75
CA THR A 790 39.21 -10.88 22.08
C THR A 790 38.93 -12.28 22.59
N ASP A 791 37.67 -12.55 22.96
CA ASP A 791 37.18 -13.79 23.58
C ASP A 791 35.64 -13.91 23.47
N ARG A 792 35.08 -15.02 23.96
CA ARG A 792 33.62 -15.27 24.00
C ARG A 792 32.83 -14.22 24.80
N ALA A 793 33.40 -13.64 25.86
CA ALA A 793 32.67 -12.68 26.70
C ALA A 793 32.50 -11.32 25.99
N SER A 794 33.58 -10.83 25.38
CA SER A 794 33.57 -9.65 24.49
C SER A 794 32.76 -9.90 23.22
N ALA A 795 32.76 -11.12 22.67
CA ALA A 795 31.88 -11.49 21.55
C ALA A 795 30.39 -11.37 21.92
N LEU A 796 29.97 -11.97 23.05
CA LEU A 796 28.59 -11.89 23.54
C LEU A 796 28.17 -10.45 23.87
N ALA A 797 29.07 -9.62 24.40
CA ALA A 797 28.82 -8.20 24.61
C ALA A 797 28.61 -7.45 23.29
N ALA A 798 29.45 -7.70 22.27
CA ALA A 798 29.32 -7.12 20.95
C ALA A 798 28.02 -7.54 20.23
N TYR A 799 27.63 -8.83 20.33
CA TYR A 799 26.36 -9.32 19.82
C TYR A 799 25.17 -8.64 20.52
N LYS A 800 25.14 -8.61 21.87
CA LYS A 800 24.05 -7.99 22.63
C LYS A 800 23.92 -6.48 22.32
N ALA A 801 25.02 -5.76 22.13
CA ALA A 801 24.97 -4.35 21.74
C ALA A 801 24.36 -4.15 20.33
N ARG A 802 24.68 -5.02 19.37
CA ARG A 802 24.11 -5.02 18.02
C ARG A 802 22.67 -5.55 17.93
N MET A 803 22.10 -6.11 19.01
CA MET A 803 20.65 -6.40 19.08
C MET A 803 19.80 -5.13 19.28
N THR A 804 20.39 -3.99 19.65
CA THR A 804 19.65 -2.74 19.88
C THR A 804 20.25 -1.52 19.18
N TYR A 805 21.50 -1.58 18.71
CA TYR A 805 22.24 -0.45 18.10
C TYR A 805 22.19 0.84 18.94
N GLY A 806 21.99 0.74 20.26
CA GLY A 806 21.87 1.88 21.16
C GLY A 806 20.59 2.72 20.99
N PHE A 807 19.58 2.26 20.22
CA PHE A 807 18.28 2.92 20.12
C PHE A 807 17.64 3.10 21.50
N GLN A 808 16.85 4.16 21.65
CA GLN A 808 15.92 4.29 22.78
C GLN A 808 14.69 3.40 22.56
N THR A 809 14.02 3.01 23.64
CA THR A 809 12.79 2.22 23.57
C THR A 809 11.62 3.08 23.09
N THR A 810 10.88 2.56 22.11
CA THR A 810 9.73 3.20 21.46
C THR A 810 8.40 2.56 21.87
N GLY A 811 8.43 1.28 22.24
CA GLY A 811 7.30 0.50 22.73
C GLY A 811 7.34 0.27 24.24
N LYS A 812 6.44 -0.60 24.73
CA LYS A 812 6.34 -0.92 26.16
C LYS A 812 7.58 -1.70 26.64
N THR A 813 8.27 -1.16 27.63
CA THR A 813 9.38 -1.81 28.35
C THR A 813 8.88 -2.78 29.41
N GLY A 814 9.71 -3.74 29.83
CA GLY A 814 9.41 -4.67 30.92
C GLY A 814 8.23 -5.61 30.63
N GLN A 815 8.05 -6.02 29.37
CA GLN A 815 7.12 -7.08 29.00
C GLN A 815 7.72 -8.45 29.33
N ASP A 816 6.85 -9.46 29.51
CA ASP A 816 7.27 -10.86 29.58
C ASP A 816 7.96 -11.30 28.28
N ALA A 817 8.78 -12.35 28.37
CA ALA A 817 9.49 -12.95 27.23
C ALA A 817 8.51 -13.55 26.20
N VAL A 818 8.85 -13.48 24.92
CA VAL A 818 7.95 -13.89 23.81
C VAL A 818 8.69 -14.84 22.87
N VAL A 819 9.03 -16.03 23.36
CA VAL A 819 9.79 -17.00 22.55
C VAL A 819 8.92 -17.57 21.41
N PRO A 820 9.32 -17.42 20.13
CA PRO A 820 8.64 -18.06 19.00
C PRO A 820 8.80 -19.58 19.06
N ASP A 821 7.74 -20.36 18.79
CA ASP A 821 7.80 -21.82 18.89
C ASP A 821 8.83 -22.45 17.94
N ALA A 822 9.01 -21.87 16.74
CA ALA A 822 10.03 -22.31 15.79
C ALA A 822 11.47 -22.09 16.31
N ALA A 823 11.70 -21.06 17.14
CA ALA A 823 13.02 -20.76 17.69
C ALA A 823 13.54 -21.87 18.63
N VAL A 824 12.62 -22.64 19.24
CA VAL A 824 12.95 -23.75 20.15
C VAL A 824 13.82 -24.80 19.45
N SER A 825 13.58 -25.08 18.16
CA SER A 825 14.39 -26.04 17.40
C SER A 825 15.81 -25.58 17.10
N MET A 826 16.15 -24.29 17.21
CA MET A 826 17.54 -23.84 17.09
C MET A 826 18.46 -24.44 18.17
N LEU A 827 17.87 -24.99 19.24
CA LEU A 827 18.56 -25.68 20.34
C LEU A 827 18.48 -27.23 20.23
N ASP A 828 18.13 -27.80 19.08
CA ASP A 828 18.02 -29.27 18.91
C ASP A 828 19.36 -29.99 18.73
N ASN A 829 20.37 -29.33 18.16
CA ASN A 829 21.73 -29.90 18.00
C ASN A 829 22.68 -29.64 19.18
N VAL A 830 22.28 -28.83 20.18
CA VAL A 830 23.10 -28.57 21.37
C VAL A 830 23.11 -29.83 22.25
N GLU A 831 24.26 -30.49 22.37
CA GLU A 831 24.35 -31.84 22.95
C GLU A 831 23.75 -31.92 24.36
N ALA A 832 24.13 -30.99 25.25
CA ALA A 832 23.60 -30.91 26.61
C ALA A 832 22.07 -30.68 26.63
N PHE A 833 21.51 -29.94 25.67
CA PHE A 833 20.09 -29.62 25.65
C PHE A 833 19.22 -30.72 25.03
N LYS A 834 19.79 -31.82 24.52
CA LYS A 834 19.02 -33.03 24.17
C LYS A 834 18.31 -33.65 25.37
N SER A 835 18.74 -33.35 26.60
CA SER A 835 18.05 -33.76 27.83
C SER A 835 16.87 -32.87 28.23
N LEU A 836 16.67 -31.72 27.56
CA LEU A 836 15.64 -30.73 27.91
C LEU A 836 14.35 -30.93 27.10
N THR A 837 13.20 -30.73 27.76
CA THR A 837 11.91 -30.69 27.06
C THR A 837 11.77 -29.42 26.19
N PRO A 838 10.84 -29.38 25.21
CA PRO A 838 10.58 -28.16 24.45
C PRO A 838 10.26 -26.95 25.34
N ASP A 839 9.48 -27.12 26.40
CA ASP A 839 9.18 -26.05 27.37
C ASP A 839 10.43 -25.56 28.12
N GLN A 840 11.36 -26.47 28.43
CA GLN A 840 12.62 -26.12 29.09
C GLN A 840 13.57 -25.39 28.12
N LYS A 841 13.66 -25.82 26.86
CA LYS A 841 14.37 -25.08 25.80
C LYS A 841 13.75 -23.70 25.57
N LYS A 842 12.41 -23.60 25.61
CA LYS A 842 11.68 -22.33 25.56
C LYS A 842 12.05 -21.44 26.75
N ALA A 843 12.17 -21.99 27.96
CA ALA A 843 12.65 -21.25 29.12
C ALA A 843 14.12 -20.80 29.01
N VAL A 844 15.00 -21.56 28.33
CA VAL A 844 16.39 -21.12 28.06
C VAL A 844 16.41 -19.91 27.14
N LEU A 845 15.62 -19.90 26.07
CA LEU A 845 15.49 -18.74 25.17
C LEU A 845 14.87 -17.55 25.90
N ALA A 846 13.80 -17.75 26.67
CA ALA A 846 13.14 -16.70 27.45
C ALA A 846 14.08 -16.03 28.48
N ALA A 847 15.02 -16.80 29.05
CA ALA A 847 16.00 -16.29 30.01
C ALA A 847 17.24 -15.64 29.37
N THR A 848 17.41 -15.74 28.04
CA THR A 848 18.50 -15.08 27.31
C THR A 848 18.05 -13.96 26.37
N GLU A 849 16.73 -13.80 26.18
CA GLU A 849 16.10 -12.75 25.36
C GLU A 849 16.61 -11.32 25.68
N GLY A 850 16.58 -10.47 24.65
CA GLY A 850 16.74 -9.02 24.78
C GLY A 850 15.55 -8.37 25.48
N GLU A 851 15.73 -7.15 25.99
CA GLU A 851 14.70 -6.39 26.69
C GLU A 851 13.60 -5.90 25.73
N SER A 852 12.38 -5.72 26.21
CA SER A 852 11.25 -5.30 25.37
C SER A 852 11.20 -3.80 25.07
N GLY A 853 10.57 -3.45 23.96
CA GLY A 853 10.22 -2.07 23.61
C GLY A 853 11.21 -1.33 22.72
N TYR A 854 12.29 -1.95 22.26
CA TYR A 854 13.13 -1.38 21.19
C TYR A 854 12.40 -1.36 19.83
N PRO A 855 12.87 -0.59 18.84
CA PRO A 855 12.29 -0.62 17.49
C PRO A 855 12.18 -2.04 16.92
N LEU A 856 11.08 -2.30 16.20
CA LEU A 856 10.70 -3.60 15.62
C LEU A 856 10.23 -4.68 16.62
N ASP A 857 10.31 -4.46 17.94
CA ASP A 857 9.95 -5.46 18.94
C ASP A 857 8.51 -5.97 18.82
N ALA A 858 7.52 -5.07 18.73
CA ALA A 858 6.11 -5.40 18.86
C ALA A 858 5.59 -6.18 17.64
N SER A 859 6.00 -5.82 16.42
CA SER A 859 5.66 -6.59 15.22
C SER A 859 6.46 -7.88 15.10
N SER A 860 7.67 -7.97 15.67
CA SER A 860 8.56 -9.13 15.52
C SER A 860 8.04 -10.43 16.15
N LYS A 861 6.95 -10.39 16.93
CA LYS A 861 6.42 -11.56 17.66
C LYS A 861 7.52 -12.26 18.50
N GLY A 862 8.49 -11.48 18.99
CA GLY A 862 9.65 -11.92 19.77
C GLY A 862 10.97 -12.07 19.01
N TRP A 863 10.97 -12.14 17.66
CA TRP A 863 12.19 -12.36 16.89
C TRP A 863 13.26 -11.27 17.07
N ALA A 864 12.88 -10.03 17.41
CA ALA A 864 13.84 -8.97 17.75
C ALA A 864 14.65 -9.28 19.04
N ARG A 865 14.09 -10.09 19.95
CA ARG A 865 14.69 -10.42 21.25
C ARG A 865 15.53 -11.71 21.23
N VAL A 866 15.43 -12.55 20.20
CA VAL A 866 16.02 -13.91 20.22
C VAL A 866 17.56 -13.87 20.19
N ASN A 867 18.17 -14.19 21.34
CA ASN A 867 19.61 -14.13 21.56
C ASN A 867 20.26 -15.52 21.48
N LEU A 868 20.41 -16.05 20.26
CA LEU A 868 21.01 -17.36 20.04
C LEU A 868 22.46 -17.45 20.57
N ALA A 869 23.24 -16.38 20.50
CA ALA A 869 24.62 -16.37 20.99
C ALA A 869 24.71 -16.67 22.50
N ALA A 870 23.87 -16.03 23.31
CA ALA A 870 23.79 -16.32 24.74
C ALA A 870 23.20 -17.73 25.00
N ALA A 871 22.18 -18.15 24.26
CA ALA A 871 21.57 -19.46 24.43
C ALA A 871 22.55 -20.62 24.14
N TYR A 872 23.39 -20.51 23.10
CA TYR A 872 24.41 -21.52 22.76
C TYR A 872 25.56 -21.64 23.78
N SER A 873 25.66 -20.71 24.73
CA SER A 873 26.68 -20.72 25.80
C SER A 873 26.07 -20.85 27.21
N ALA A 874 24.83 -21.33 27.32
CA ALA A 874 24.11 -21.37 28.59
C ALA A 874 24.34 -22.65 29.43
N LYS A 875 24.67 -22.46 30.70
CA LYS A 875 24.52 -23.47 31.77
C LYS A 875 23.10 -23.39 32.33
N VAL A 876 22.36 -24.48 32.22
CA VAL A 876 20.95 -24.58 32.60
C VAL A 876 20.82 -25.37 33.88
N THR A 877 20.31 -24.75 34.94
CA THR A 877 20.01 -25.45 36.20
C THR A 877 18.55 -25.86 36.22
N LEU A 878 18.28 -27.15 36.38
CA LEU A 878 16.94 -27.71 36.59
C LEU A 878 16.58 -27.85 38.07
N SER A 879 15.29 -27.85 38.36
CA SER A 879 14.72 -28.28 39.63
C SER A 879 15.11 -29.72 39.98
N LYS A 880 15.03 -30.08 41.27
CA LYS A 880 15.37 -31.44 41.77
C LYS A 880 14.55 -32.56 41.13
N ASP A 881 13.31 -32.27 40.74
CA ASP A 881 12.43 -33.19 40.02
C ASP A 881 12.59 -33.13 38.49
N LYS A 882 13.58 -32.36 38.00
CA LYS A 882 13.96 -32.13 36.60
C LYS A 882 12.85 -31.56 35.71
N LYS A 883 11.79 -30.96 36.28
CA LYS A 883 10.65 -30.44 35.50
C LYS A 883 10.80 -28.98 35.08
N THR A 884 11.35 -28.11 35.93
CA THR A 884 11.46 -26.67 35.63
C THR A 884 12.91 -26.24 35.50
N VAL A 885 13.17 -25.28 34.62
CA VAL A 885 14.40 -24.49 34.65
C VAL A 885 14.31 -23.53 35.84
N VAL A 886 15.37 -23.46 36.65
CA VAL A 886 15.45 -22.58 37.83
C VAL A 886 16.58 -21.56 37.74
N ASN A 887 17.56 -21.76 36.85
CA ASN A 887 18.56 -20.75 36.49
C ASN A 887 19.11 -20.98 35.08
N VAL A 888 19.53 -19.92 34.40
CA VAL A 888 20.18 -19.96 33.07
C VAL A 888 21.36 -18.99 33.07
N GLU A 889 22.56 -19.51 32.85
CA GLU A 889 23.83 -18.79 32.97
C GLU A 889 24.57 -18.79 31.62
N PRO A 890 24.32 -17.81 30.72
CA PRO A 890 25.04 -17.69 29.44
C PRO A 890 26.53 -17.36 29.64
N GLY A 891 27.32 -17.45 28.57
CA GLY A 891 28.74 -17.08 28.58
C GLY A 891 29.72 -18.17 29.03
N GLN A 892 29.28 -19.42 29.15
CA GLN A 892 30.16 -20.55 29.46
C GLN A 892 31.04 -20.95 28.25
N SER A 893 32.13 -21.67 28.52
CA SER A 893 32.94 -22.34 27.49
C SER A 893 32.16 -23.42 26.73
N GLU A 894 31.15 -24.01 27.36
CA GLU A 894 30.27 -25.06 26.83
C GLU A 894 28.86 -24.94 27.40
N ALA A 895 27.84 -25.26 26.59
CA ALA A 895 26.47 -25.38 27.08
C ALA A 895 26.35 -26.64 27.96
N SER A 896 25.66 -26.53 29.10
CA SER A 896 25.57 -27.63 30.08
C SER A 896 24.21 -27.66 30.78
N VAL A 897 23.82 -28.82 31.31
CA VAL A 897 22.60 -29.01 32.11
C VAL A 897 22.96 -29.64 33.45
N VAL A 898 22.57 -28.99 34.54
CA VAL A 898 22.80 -29.42 35.93
C VAL A 898 21.49 -29.45 36.71
N VAL A 899 21.50 -30.05 37.90
CA VAL A 899 20.34 -30.13 38.80
C VAL A 899 20.67 -29.44 40.11
N ALA A 900 19.75 -28.62 40.62
CA ALA A 900 19.93 -27.88 41.88
C ALA A 900 20.17 -28.81 43.08
N SER A 901 21.23 -28.55 43.85
CA SER A 901 21.63 -29.28 45.05
C SER A 901 20.70 -29.03 46.25
N ASP A 902 20.84 -29.88 47.28
CA ASP A 902 20.38 -29.57 48.63
C ASP A 902 21.40 -28.67 49.34
N GLU A 903 21.06 -27.39 49.53
CA GLU A 903 21.75 -26.49 50.47
C GLU A 903 20.82 -26.08 51.61
N GLN A 904 21.41 -25.82 52.78
CA GLN A 904 20.67 -25.54 54.01
C GLN A 904 20.07 -24.12 54.05
N PRO A 905 18.97 -23.90 54.81
CA PRO A 905 18.33 -22.58 54.92
C PRO A 905 19.26 -21.55 55.60
N GLY A 906 19.59 -20.48 54.88
CA GLY A 906 20.67 -19.52 55.22
C GLY A 906 20.28 -18.06 55.51
N ASN A 907 18.99 -17.77 55.73
CA ASN A 907 18.43 -16.46 56.15
C ASN A 907 18.41 -15.30 55.12
N ASN A 908 17.43 -14.40 55.29
CA ASN A 908 17.18 -13.22 54.45
C ASN A 908 17.97 -11.99 54.93
N ASN A 909 18.37 -11.10 54.02
CA ASN A 909 17.59 -9.91 53.63
C ASN A 909 18.41 -9.05 52.63
N GLY A 910 17.76 -8.32 51.73
CA GLY A 910 18.45 -7.55 50.68
C GLY A 910 18.64 -6.06 51.00
N ASN A 911 19.58 -5.40 50.30
CA ASN A 911 19.28 -4.15 49.57
C ASN A 911 20.38 -3.76 48.56
N ASN A 912 19.96 -3.02 47.52
CA ASN A 912 20.71 -2.02 46.74
C ASN A 912 22.01 -2.35 45.96
N ASN A 913 21.91 -2.12 44.65
CA ASN A 913 22.72 -1.16 43.87
C ASN A 913 24.25 -1.30 43.79
N GLY A 914 24.74 -1.62 42.58
CA GLY A 914 25.73 -0.76 41.91
C GLY A 914 27.20 -1.23 41.83
N ASN A 915 27.67 -1.30 40.58
CA ASN A 915 29.07 -1.15 40.14
C ASN A 915 30.04 -2.36 40.27
N ALA A 916 31.11 -2.28 39.49
CA ALA A 916 32.00 -3.37 39.10
C ALA A 916 32.87 -3.97 40.23
N GLY A 917 33.07 -5.29 40.15
CA GLY A 917 34.02 -6.07 40.97
C GLY A 917 34.86 -7.01 40.12
N ASN A 918 36.03 -6.55 39.69
CA ASN A 918 36.97 -7.32 38.86
C ASN A 918 37.64 -8.44 39.69
N ASN A 919 37.70 -9.66 39.16
CA ASN A 919 38.37 -10.81 39.79
C ASN A 919 39.10 -11.68 38.76
N ASN A 920 40.40 -11.43 38.58
CA ASN A 920 41.31 -12.32 37.84
C ASN A 920 42.31 -12.94 38.83
N ALA A 921 42.36 -14.28 38.89
CA ALA A 921 43.17 -15.02 39.85
C ALA A 921 44.54 -15.43 39.27
N GLY A 922 45.47 -14.48 39.22
CA GLY A 922 46.88 -14.73 38.86
C GLY A 922 47.74 -14.98 40.11
N ASN A 923 48.46 -16.12 40.17
CA ASN A 923 49.22 -16.53 41.36
C ASN A 923 50.75 -16.41 41.15
N ASN A 924 51.44 -15.84 42.16
CA ASN A 924 52.89 -15.87 42.41
C ASN A 924 53.89 -15.49 41.29
N ASN A 925 54.62 -14.37 41.49
CA ASN A 925 56.02 -14.47 41.94
C ASN A 925 56.49 -13.19 42.71
N SER A 926 57.59 -13.35 43.46
CA SER A 926 58.27 -12.41 44.38
C SER A 926 58.60 -11.00 43.83
N GLY A 927 58.64 -9.97 44.71
CA GLY A 927 58.93 -8.58 44.30
C GLY A 927 59.35 -7.51 45.35
N ASN A 928 59.06 -7.67 46.65
CA ASN A 928 59.66 -6.97 47.82
C ASN A 928 59.87 -5.42 47.84
N ASN A 929 59.15 -4.71 48.72
CA ASN A 929 59.35 -3.32 49.21
C ASN A 929 59.11 -2.16 48.19
N ASN A 930 58.79 -0.91 48.60
CA ASN A 930 58.83 -0.25 49.92
C ASN A 930 57.60 0.68 50.17
N ALA A 931 57.45 1.25 51.36
CA ALA A 931 56.20 1.89 51.86
C ALA A 931 56.20 3.44 51.98
N GLY A 932 55.00 4.04 52.10
CA GLY A 932 54.74 5.44 52.53
C GLY A 932 53.38 5.98 52.03
N ASN A 933 52.29 5.96 52.82
CA ASN A 933 51.83 7.01 53.77
C ASN A 933 51.56 8.43 53.17
N ASN A 934 50.47 9.16 53.49
CA ASN A 934 49.16 8.78 54.08
C ASN A 934 48.11 9.93 54.01
N ASN A 935 46.81 9.57 54.06
CA ASN A 935 45.70 10.27 54.74
C ASN A 935 45.25 11.74 54.43
N SER A 936 44.05 11.88 53.84
CA SER A 936 42.89 12.74 54.23
C SER A 936 42.94 14.30 54.38
N GLY A 937 41.81 14.93 54.03
CA GLY A 937 41.44 16.35 54.28
C GLY A 937 40.63 16.94 53.10
N ASN A 938 39.31 17.18 53.08
CA ASN A 938 38.29 17.73 54.01
C ASN A 938 37.83 19.16 53.60
N ASN A 939 36.57 19.48 53.88
CA ASN A 939 35.72 20.55 53.33
C ASN A 939 36.14 22.01 53.58
N ASN A 940 35.92 22.88 52.57
CA ASN A 940 35.10 24.12 52.62
C ASN A 940 34.94 24.65 51.17
N SER A 941 33.81 25.17 50.66
CA SER A 941 32.71 26.00 51.19
C SER A 941 33.02 27.51 51.28
N GLY A 942 32.30 28.32 50.49
CA GLY A 942 31.88 29.67 50.89
C GLY A 942 32.26 30.89 50.02
N ASN A 943 31.32 31.34 49.17
CA ASN A 943 30.97 32.77 48.94
C ASN A 943 31.99 33.72 48.24
N ASN A 944 31.61 34.85 47.58
CA ASN A 944 30.29 35.49 47.43
C ASN A 944 30.13 36.47 46.22
N ASN A 945 28.84 36.76 45.89
CA ASN A 945 28.25 38.07 45.53
C ASN A 945 28.13 38.57 44.04
N GLY A 946 26.99 39.25 43.76
CA GLY A 946 26.63 39.98 42.51
C GLY A 946 25.75 39.20 41.52
N ASN A 947 24.40 39.28 41.41
CA ASN A 947 23.35 40.22 41.87
C ASN A 947 23.28 41.57 41.09
N ALA A 948 22.16 42.03 40.48
CA ALA A 948 20.82 41.46 40.19
C ALA A 948 20.01 42.32 39.16
N GLY A 949 18.85 41.84 38.70
CA GLY A 949 17.82 42.58 37.93
C GLY A 949 16.51 41.76 37.82
N ASN A 950 15.31 42.36 37.92
CA ASN A 950 14.08 41.61 38.28
C ASN A 950 12.74 42.22 37.78
N ASN A 951 11.63 41.46 37.97
CA ASN A 951 10.18 41.74 37.80
C ASN A 951 9.56 41.55 36.38
N GLY A 952 8.32 41.04 36.24
CA GLY A 952 7.45 40.33 37.21
C GLY A 952 5.92 40.37 36.95
N ASN A 953 5.20 39.37 37.49
CA ASN A 953 3.71 39.27 37.70
C ASN A 953 2.84 39.12 36.42
N ASN A 954 1.60 38.56 36.37
CA ASN A 954 0.61 37.94 37.30
C ASN A 954 -0.41 37.11 36.43
N ALA A 955 -1.39 36.29 36.86
CA ALA A 955 -1.77 35.55 38.09
C ALA A 955 -3.02 34.63 37.80
N ASN A 956 -3.58 33.96 38.83
CA ASN A 956 -4.76 33.06 38.88
C ASN A 956 -4.60 31.65 38.25
N ASP A 957 -4.92 30.49 38.85
CA ASP A 957 -5.88 30.04 39.92
C ASP A 957 -7.30 29.75 39.39
N SER A 958 -8.03 28.66 39.72
CA SER A 958 -7.81 27.50 40.64
C SER A 958 -8.48 26.20 40.11
N GLY A 959 -8.17 25.03 40.70
CA GLY A 959 -8.97 23.80 40.51
C GLY A 959 -8.37 22.50 41.06
N LYS A 960 -8.78 22.06 42.27
CA LYS A 960 -8.41 20.75 42.87
C LYS A 960 -9.65 19.89 43.17
N ALA A 961 -9.56 18.58 42.94
CA ALA A 961 -10.37 17.57 43.61
C ALA A 961 -9.59 16.24 43.73
N ASN A 962 -9.90 15.41 44.73
CA ASN A 962 -9.19 14.16 45.02
C ASN A 962 -10.11 13.11 45.70
N ALA A 963 -10.26 11.95 45.09
CA ALA A 963 -10.68 10.68 45.68
C ALA A 963 -10.24 9.57 44.69
N ASN A 964 -9.43 8.55 44.99
CA ASN A 964 -9.30 7.67 46.17
C ASN A 964 -10.49 6.72 46.36
N GLY A 965 -10.28 5.43 46.07
CA GLY A 965 -11.31 4.38 46.09
C GLY A 965 -10.73 2.99 45.87
N THR A 966 -10.36 2.31 46.96
CA THR A 966 -9.77 0.96 46.95
C THR A 966 -10.79 -0.12 47.31
N ASN A 967 -10.81 -1.24 46.57
CA ASN A 967 -11.09 -2.63 46.99
C ASN A 967 -11.09 -3.51 45.72
N THR A 968 -10.19 -4.47 45.45
CA THR A 968 -9.72 -5.69 46.15
C THR A 968 -10.63 -6.92 46.08
N SER A 969 -10.03 -8.05 45.66
CA SER A 969 -10.44 -9.47 45.83
C SER A 969 -11.57 -10.03 44.93
N GLY A 970 -11.39 -11.29 44.45
CA GLY A 970 -12.42 -11.98 43.66
C GLY A 970 -12.00 -13.16 42.74
N ALA A 971 -10.87 -13.85 42.97
CA ALA A 971 -10.44 -14.93 42.07
C ALA A 971 -11.16 -16.28 42.32
N LYS A 972 -11.58 -16.99 41.26
CA LYS A 972 -11.80 -18.46 41.28
C LYS A 972 -11.82 -19.13 39.90
N THR A 973 -11.59 -20.44 39.89
CA THR A 973 -10.95 -21.23 38.82
C THR A 973 -11.89 -22.15 38.01
N ALA A 974 -11.45 -22.43 36.77
CA ALA A 974 -11.52 -23.71 36.03
C ALA A 974 -12.85 -24.27 35.44
N GLY A 975 -12.71 -25.00 34.31
CA GLY A 975 -13.76 -25.76 33.60
C GLY A 975 -13.67 -25.65 32.06
N GLN A 976 -12.71 -26.30 31.40
CA GLN A 976 -12.81 -27.63 30.74
C GLN A 976 -13.48 -27.70 29.34
N LEU A 977 -12.62 -27.98 28.34
CA LEU A 977 -12.78 -28.80 27.12
C LEU A 977 -14.18 -29.28 26.68
N GLY A 978 -14.51 -29.01 25.41
CA GLY A 978 -15.48 -29.76 24.59
C GLY A 978 -14.97 -29.91 23.15
N LYS A 979 -15.17 -31.08 22.53
CA LYS A 979 -14.78 -31.38 21.12
C LYS A 979 -16.01 -31.72 20.27
N THR A 980 -15.80 -31.87 18.96
CA THR A 980 -16.73 -32.40 17.92
C THR A 980 -17.80 -31.40 17.47
N GLY A 981 -18.32 -31.48 16.24
CA GLY A 981 -18.03 -32.45 15.16
C GLY A 981 -18.55 -32.03 13.79
N THR A 982 -18.12 -32.75 12.75
CA THR A 982 -18.44 -32.53 11.33
C THR A 982 -19.88 -32.91 10.96
N ALA A 983 -20.48 -32.19 10.00
CA ALA A 983 -21.58 -32.70 9.19
C ALA A 983 -21.45 -32.21 7.74
N VAL A 984 -21.48 -33.13 6.78
CA VAL A 984 -21.60 -32.85 5.33
C VAL A 984 -22.99 -33.30 4.89
N ALA A 985 -23.69 -32.47 4.13
CA ALA A 985 -24.93 -32.84 3.46
C ALA A 985 -25.01 -32.17 2.08
N GLY A 986 -24.94 -32.98 1.02
CA GLY A 986 -25.23 -32.55 -0.35
C GLY A 986 -26.65 -32.96 -0.75
N ILE A 987 -27.29 -32.18 -1.61
CA ILE A 987 -28.52 -32.55 -2.32
C ILE A 987 -28.28 -32.31 -3.81
N ALA A 988 -28.68 -33.27 -4.65
CA ALA A 988 -28.44 -33.25 -6.08
C ALA A 988 -29.74 -33.07 -6.88
N ALA A 989 -29.62 -32.34 -8.00
CA ALA A 989 -30.48 -32.35 -9.18
C ALA A 989 -31.99 -32.10 -9.04
N VAL A 990 -32.49 -31.17 -9.87
CA VAL A 990 -33.53 -31.50 -10.87
C VAL A 990 -33.33 -30.56 -12.07
N VAL A 991 -33.47 -31.09 -13.28
CA VAL A 991 -33.47 -30.31 -14.53
C VAL A 991 -34.92 -30.07 -14.96
N VAL A 992 -35.26 -28.83 -15.32
CA VAL A 992 -36.51 -28.51 -16.01
C VAL A 992 -36.18 -27.66 -17.25
N ILE A 993 -36.57 -28.15 -18.42
CA ILE A 993 -36.55 -27.40 -19.68
C ILE A 993 -37.98 -26.91 -19.95
N ALA A 994 -38.13 -25.62 -20.21
CA ALA A 994 -39.38 -25.03 -20.72
C ALA A 994 -39.04 -23.96 -21.77
N ALA A 995 -39.86 -23.87 -22.82
CA ALA A 995 -39.55 -23.09 -24.02
C ALA A 995 -40.17 -21.67 -24.01
N ALA A 996 -39.64 -20.79 -24.85
CA ALA A 996 -40.14 -19.43 -25.03
C ALA A 996 -41.42 -19.36 -25.89
N ALA A 997 -42.38 -18.52 -25.50
CA ALA A 997 -43.45 -17.98 -26.34
C ALA A 997 -44.16 -16.79 -25.67
N GLY A 998 -44.81 -15.93 -26.46
CA GLY A 998 -45.99 -15.18 -26.01
C GLY A 998 -45.84 -13.70 -25.67
N VAL A 999 -45.69 -12.83 -26.69
CA VAL A 999 -46.04 -11.40 -26.55
C VAL A 999 -47.55 -11.27 -26.34
N THR A 1000 -48.00 -10.38 -25.44
CA THR A 1000 -49.39 -9.87 -25.46
C THR A 1000 -49.43 -8.39 -25.04
N MET A 1001 -49.70 -7.50 -25.99
CA MET A 1001 -50.09 -6.12 -25.67
C MET A 1001 -51.52 -6.09 -25.12
N VAL A 1002 -51.78 -5.23 -24.12
CA VAL A 1002 -53.16 -4.87 -23.73
C VAL A 1002 -53.34 -3.36 -23.82
N ILE A 1003 -53.86 -2.92 -24.96
CA ILE A 1003 -54.34 -1.54 -25.14
C ILE A 1003 -55.66 -1.38 -24.37
N ARG A 1004 -55.78 -0.36 -23.52
CA ARG A 1004 -57.06 0.08 -22.94
C ARG A 1004 -57.31 1.57 -23.20
N ARG A 1005 -58.12 1.85 -24.21
CA ARG A 1005 -58.83 3.14 -24.36
C ARG A 1005 -60.02 3.21 -23.41
N ARG A 1006 -60.21 4.35 -22.73
CA ARG A 1006 -61.50 5.04 -22.48
C ARG A 1006 -61.18 6.54 -22.45
N HIS A 1007 -61.77 7.34 -23.35
CA HIS A 1007 -63.02 8.11 -23.16
C HIS A 1007 -62.89 9.20 -22.08
N ALA A 1008 -63.31 10.44 -22.32
CA ALA A 1008 -64.02 10.96 -23.51
C ALA A 1008 -63.08 11.38 -24.65
#